data_AF-A0A451BJ10-F1
#
_entry.id   AF-A0A451BJ10-F1
#
_cell.length_a   1.000
_cell.length_b   1.000
_cell.length_c   1.000
_cell.angle_alpha   90.00
_cell.angle_beta   90.00
_cell.angle_gamma   90.00
#
_symmetry.space_group_name_H-M   'P 1'
#
loop_
_entity.id
_entity.type
_entity.pdbx_description
1 polymer ?
#
loop_
_entity_poly.entity_id
_entity_poly.type
_entity_poly.pdbx_seq_one_letter_code
_entity_poly.pdbx_strand_id
1 'polypeptide(L)'
;MGAMSFVSAMAKARTPRRDTGRREERRPSGVLSALRSFRGSAYPMGILFCCVLLAMVVAVSRGWAAHEEWAPSRACSYPEGVSEADLGDSIVMAVAGPLKTEKGEEMVKATRLRIEEANDGGGIAGKRVVLMQCDDGIEAGASDAEREARWKVVAGRIADSEALAVVGHRSSNASIVAGGVYRERRIPVISGTALADEVTAGNAWYFRTVPHTSHYMENLVHYANKVLNYKRIGIIHAGSPFEHRLRMSFSDSLRSHGVEKAGEWGLPMQESEWAESIPSILRELEAKAPDAVFLAIDDENAPPVLEAIKRNGINIPILGGAILSKTSFPLLFADLPEEKQKPGYFTDGIIAPAYFMFDIAGRDADEFVDRYEKRFPGYKASTGAISTYDAAGLAIRAIGEAYVHGKNRAERRANIKEYISGLNKDTGNYYEGAMGKVYFDEEGNSIRGIPIALISNRQIISAPIQIAEITDPRELDMLKRKVAHQEFDGSGGLVFKMRSGDELAFFNRINAVYSGVRINGITDIDAGNLTYDLDAHLWFRFDKDPNLDIHGEEDREGKVDVEYLGNIEFLNAIGEIEVTKEKSQESGERMGDLGYSLYRIKGRFGALFNPEFYTHGERTLELNFRHRNLPREKLIFVQDILSIYEFGDDYLNDREIKRQILNPSTGWEIRKITHHLDIMDVPTLGDPKLFGKKSDEVAFSRHNSNITIREIGISMFGFSPSNFLLHLMALGILIGVLFILYLRHWKYLRSNWLSNPIVFVILLILAELSILNWNADSMNLSYLNFVTKFTGILWWIVLGMILSFATKVFMFAPLEEKTGRKIPTIIPRMTAFTIYLFMLFGVTAFVFDYKVTSLLATSGLLAMILGLAVQSNLSNIFSGIALNLEHPFRIGDWVRIADFDEGKVINVTWRSVRIRTPDNHIISIPNSMAAETVAHNFTPHPEKATKKGAGRIDDKKFILGLTIQAHPEEEPARIKGLLEEIVGKVAREDRGILLEPKPVIRFLGIGEHSAGGYAAQYEVMVSIKDYEKKKLHRDNLWRGIWEQLNEAGCLHSAFAG
;
A
#
# COMPACT_ATOMS: atom_id res chain seq x y z
N MET A 1 37.13 -4.51 44.22
CA MET A 1 38.24 -4.03 43.37
C MET A 1 37.75 -2.78 42.64
N GLY A 2 38.49 -1.67 42.74
CA GLY A 2 38.23 -0.41 42.02
C GLY A 2 38.50 -0.53 40.51
N ALA A 3 38.46 0.52 39.69
CA ALA A 3 38.40 1.96 39.94
C ALA A 3 38.03 2.63 38.58
N MET A 4 37.12 3.62 38.56
CA MET A 4 37.38 5.07 38.37
C MET A 4 37.45 5.56 36.91
N SER A 5 36.89 6.70 36.49
CA SER A 5 36.11 7.80 37.10
C SER A 5 36.05 8.98 36.09
N PHE A 6 35.15 9.97 36.05
CA PHE A 6 33.85 10.29 36.67
C PHE A 6 33.38 11.62 36.04
N VAL A 7 32.06 11.82 35.92
CA VAL A 7 31.42 13.14 36.12
C VAL A 7 30.47 12.97 37.31
N SER A 8 30.72 13.72 38.37
CA SER A 8 29.93 13.90 39.60
C SER A 8 30.51 15.15 40.27
N ALA A 9 29.83 16.01 40.99
CA ALA A 9 28.43 16.36 41.14
C ALA A 9 28.39 17.75 41.81
N MET A 10 27.22 18.39 41.76
CA MET A 10 26.66 19.40 42.69
C MET A 10 27.55 20.36 43.52
N ALA A 11 27.20 21.64 43.34
CA ALA A 11 26.89 22.66 44.36
C ALA A 11 27.98 23.13 45.35
N LYS A 12 28.44 24.38 45.18
CA LYS A 12 28.29 25.46 46.18
C LYS A 12 28.84 26.82 45.69
N ALA A 13 28.21 27.85 46.22
CA ALA A 13 28.44 29.28 46.06
C ALA A 13 29.90 29.77 46.21
N ARG A 14 30.27 30.77 45.41
CA ARG A 14 30.74 32.12 45.81
C ARG A 14 31.57 32.76 44.67
N THR A 15 31.25 34.02 44.36
CA THR A 15 32.13 34.99 43.67
C THR A 15 33.36 35.32 44.56
N PRO A 16 34.38 36.13 44.20
CA PRO A 16 34.61 36.93 42.98
C PRO A 16 36.10 36.98 42.46
N ARG A 17 36.30 37.76 41.38
CA ARG A 17 37.39 38.73 41.13
C ARG A 17 38.85 38.29 40.85
N ARG A 18 39.30 38.85 39.71
CA ARG A 18 40.45 39.78 39.48
C ARG A 18 41.77 39.26 38.91
N ASP A 19 42.20 40.06 37.95
CA ASP A 19 43.57 40.53 37.67
C ASP A 19 44.52 39.58 36.93
N THR A 20 45.37 40.00 35.99
CA THR A 20 45.60 41.25 35.22
C THR A 20 46.81 40.96 34.33
N GLY A 21 46.96 41.71 33.23
CA GLY A 21 48.27 42.16 32.74
C GLY A 21 48.72 41.49 31.44
N ARG A 22 48.47 42.12 30.29
CA ARG A 22 49.32 43.14 29.60
C ARG A 22 50.64 42.58 29.03
N ARG A 23 50.77 42.69 27.70
CA ARG A 23 51.72 43.63 27.07
C ARG A 23 51.43 43.86 25.58
N GLU A 24 51.32 45.15 25.23
CA GLU A 24 51.45 45.73 23.89
C GLU A 24 52.92 45.71 23.44
N GLU A 25 53.19 45.60 22.14
CA GLU A 25 53.58 46.73 21.26
C GLU A 25 54.06 46.27 19.85
N ARG A 26 53.42 46.84 18.81
CA ARG A 26 53.95 47.48 17.56
C ARG A 26 55.03 46.73 16.75
N ARG A 27 54.90 46.52 15.41
CA ARG A 27 54.76 47.44 14.23
C ARG A 27 54.84 46.55 12.92
N PRO A 28 54.81 47.03 11.65
CA PRO A 28 53.76 47.71 10.86
C PRO A 28 53.53 47.10 9.42
N SER A 29 52.60 47.68 8.64
CA SER A 29 52.48 47.69 7.14
C SER A 29 52.49 46.36 6.34
N GLY A 30 51.59 46.04 5.42
CA GLY A 30 50.44 46.72 4.84
C GLY A 30 50.13 46.05 3.48
N VAL A 31 48.90 45.59 3.27
CA VAL A 31 48.28 45.46 1.94
C VAL A 31 46.80 45.75 2.11
N LEU A 32 46.46 47.02 1.94
CA LEU A 32 45.11 47.57 1.98
C LEU A 32 44.83 48.10 0.57
N SER A 33 44.29 47.25 -0.31
CA SER A 33 43.58 47.66 -1.53
C SER A 33 43.03 46.44 -2.28
N ALA A 34 41.80 46.04 -1.97
CA ALA A 34 40.84 45.44 -2.92
C ALA A 34 39.56 44.92 -2.23
N LEU A 35 38.94 45.70 -1.34
CA LEU A 35 37.59 45.40 -0.85
C LEU A 35 36.73 46.68 -0.81
N ARG A 36 36.62 47.32 -1.97
CA ARG A 36 35.60 48.34 -2.27
C ARG A 36 35.06 48.12 -3.68
N SER A 37 34.23 47.09 -3.84
CA SER A 37 33.07 47.12 -4.73
C SER A 37 32.34 45.79 -4.60
N PHE A 38 31.13 45.79 -4.05
CA PHE A 38 29.94 45.21 -4.66
C PHE A 38 28.80 45.32 -3.64
N ARG A 39 27.96 46.33 -3.87
CA ARG A 39 26.63 46.44 -3.28
C ARG A 39 25.72 45.42 -3.99
N GLY A 40 24.95 44.68 -3.21
CA GLY A 40 23.70 44.06 -3.66
C GLY A 40 23.66 42.54 -3.62
N SER A 41 23.00 41.98 -2.60
CA SER A 41 21.98 40.92 -2.75
C SER A 41 21.47 40.49 -1.38
N ALA A 42 20.18 40.19 -1.34
CA ALA A 42 19.40 39.87 -0.15
C ALA A 42 19.60 38.41 0.28
N TYR A 43 19.83 38.17 1.57
CA TYR A 43 19.63 36.86 2.19
C TYR A 43 19.19 36.99 3.66
N PRO A 44 17.89 36.81 3.97
CA PRO A 44 17.47 36.31 5.27
C PRO A 44 16.74 34.95 5.18
N MET A 45 16.57 34.37 4.00
CA MET A 45 15.84 33.10 3.79
C MET A 45 16.62 31.83 4.20
N GLY A 46 17.95 31.88 4.24
CA GLY A 46 18.77 30.69 4.56
C GLY A 46 18.74 30.29 6.04
N ILE A 47 18.58 31.25 6.95
CA ILE A 47 18.60 30.98 8.40
C ILE A 47 17.25 30.43 8.88
N LEU A 48 16.14 30.87 8.27
CA LEU A 48 14.80 30.38 8.60
C LEU A 48 14.61 28.90 8.19
N PHE A 49 15.25 28.47 7.10
CA PHE A 49 15.17 27.10 6.58
C PHE A 49 15.85 26.08 7.51
N CYS A 50 16.98 26.46 8.13
CA CYS A 50 17.67 25.62 9.11
C CYS A 50 16.89 25.45 10.43
N CYS A 51 16.18 26.48 10.90
CA CYS A 51 15.41 26.38 12.15
C CYS A 51 14.16 25.50 12.02
N VAL A 52 13.51 25.48 10.84
CA VAL A 52 12.33 24.64 10.58
C VAL A 52 12.71 23.17 10.40
N LEU A 53 13.86 22.89 9.78
CA LEU A 53 14.41 21.52 9.68
C LEU A 53 14.78 20.95 11.06
N LEU A 54 15.35 21.76 11.95
CA LEU A 54 15.67 21.33 13.32
C LEU A 54 14.41 21.04 14.16
N ALA A 55 13.34 21.80 13.95
CA ALA A 55 12.05 21.56 14.60
C ALA A 55 11.33 20.30 14.07
N MET A 56 11.45 19.99 12.77
CA MET A 56 10.93 18.75 12.19
C MET A 56 11.69 17.51 12.66
N VAL A 57 13.01 17.58 12.82
CA VAL A 57 13.82 16.47 13.35
C VAL A 57 13.50 16.18 14.83
N VAL A 58 13.15 17.21 15.61
CA VAL A 58 12.68 17.05 17.00
C VAL A 58 11.22 16.56 17.08
N ALA A 59 10.38 16.90 16.10
CA ALA A 59 9.00 16.41 16.03
C ALA A 59 8.91 14.94 15.57
N VAL A 60 9.77 14.52 14.65
CA VAL A 60 9.84 13.12 14.17
C VAL A 60 10.47 12.19 15.22
N SER A 61 11.35 12.70 16.09
CA SER A 61 11.94 11.90 17.18
C SER A 61 11.06 11.77 18.43
N ARG A 62 9.91 12.47 18.50
CA ARG A 62 8.95 12.39 19.62
C ARG A 62 7.63 11.68 19.26
N GLY A 63 7.54 11.11 18.06
CA GLY A 63 6.35 10.40 17.58
C GLY A 63 6.24 8.93 18.02
N TRP A 64 7.26 8.36 18.68
CA TRP A 64 7.25 6.98 19.16
C TRP A 64 7.42 6.94 20.68
N ALA A 65 6.31 6.64 21.35
CA ALA A 65 6.14 6.17 22.73
C ALA A 65 4.91 6.86 23.37
N ALA A 66 3.73 6.54 22.87
CA ALA A 66 2.50 6.68 23.65
C ALA A 66 1.94 5.26 23.81
N HIS A 67 2.18 4.67 24.98
CA HIS A 67 1.46 3.50 25.44
C HIS A 67 -0.02 3.89 25.55
N GLU A 68 -0.86 3.43 24.63
CA GLU A 68 -2.32 3.49 24.77
C GLU A 68 -2.78 2.28 25.58
N GLU A 69 -3.41 2.55 26.73
CA GLU A 69 -4.12 1.56 27.52
C GLU A 69 -5.26 0.90 26.73
N TRP A 70 -5.41 -0.41 26.96
CA TRP A 70 -6.29 -1.34 26.24
C TRP A 70 -7.78 -1.06 26.47
N ALA A 71 -8.48 -0.63 25.41
CA ALA A 71 -9.95 -0.71 25.32
C ALA A 71 -10.37 -1.86 24.37
N PRO A 72 -11.24 -2.80 24.80
CA PRO A 72 -11.67 -3.96 24.00
C PRO A 72 -12.49 -3.62 22.73
N SER A 73 -12.87 -2.36 22.52
CA SER A 73 -13.67 -1.91 21.38
C SER A 73 -12.90 -1.76 20.06
N ARG A 74 -11.56 -1.80 20.06
CA ARG A 74 -10.71 -1.58 18.87
C ARG A 74 -10.09 -2.84 18.25
N ALA A 75 -10.43 -4.05 18.70
CA ALA A 75 -9.75 -5.28 18.25
C ALA A 75 -10.03 -5.67 16.79
N CYS A 76 -11.17 -5.26 16.24
CA CYS A 76 -11.53 -5.48 14.85
C CYS A 76 -11.90 -4.16 14.17
N SER A 77 -11.50 -4.00 12.91
CA SER A 77 -11.76 -2.80 12.11
C SER A 77 -12.09 -3.14 10.65
N TYR A 78 -12.78 -2.22 9.99
CA TYR A 78 -13.00 -2.22 8.54
C TYR A 78 -11.95 -1.32 7.85
N PRO A 79 -11.75 -1.44 6.53
CA PRO A 79 -10.84 -0.58 5.78
C PRO A 79 -11.23 0.91 5.91
N GLU A 80 -10.25 1.82 5.76
CA GLU A 80 -10.49 3.26 5.87
C GLU A 80 -11.65 3.73 4.98
N GLY A 81 -12.57 4.50 5.56
CA GLY A 81 -13.75 5.01 4.87
C GLY A 81 -14.95 4.07 4.81
N VAL A 82 -14.88 2.88 5.42
CA VAL A 82 -16.01 1.95 5.57
C VAL A 82 -16.35 1.80 7.05
N SER A 83 -17.52 2.28 7.48
CA SER A 83 -18.05 1.99 8.80
C SER A 83 -19.04 0.81 8.77
N GLU A 84 -19.36 0.27 9.95
CA GLU A 84 -20.35 -0.81 10.08
C GLU A 84 -21.75 -0.37 9.59
N ALA A 85 -22.05 0.93 9.62
CA ALA A 85 -23.27 1.51 9.06
C ALA A 85 -23.26 1.59 7.51
N ASP A 86 -22.08 1.57 6.89
CA ASP A 86 -21.89 1.70 5.44
C ASP A 86 -21.90 0.34 4.71
N LEU A 87 -22.00 -0.77 5.45
CA LEU A 87 -21.95 -2.12 4.88
C LEU A 87 -23.12 -2.39 3.92
N GLY A 88 -24.31 -1.84 4.19
CA GLY A 88 -25.50 -2.04 3.36
C GLY A 88 -25.74 -3.53 3.06
N ASP A 89 -25.85 -3.86 1.77
CA ASP A 89 -26.05 -5.23 1.27
C ASP A 89 -24.74 -6.00 1.00
N SER A 90 -23.58 -5.48 1.40
CA SER A 90 -22.27 -6.06 1.15
C SER A 90 -22.06 -7.41 1.85
N ILE A 91 -21.15 -8.21 1.31
CA ILE A 91 -20.74 -9.50 1.88
C ILE A 91 -19.52 -9.27 2.76
N VAL A 92 -19.59 -9.66 4.04
CA VAL A 92 -18.46 -9.50 4.97
C VAL A 92 -17.71 -10.81 5.12
N MET A 93 -16.38 -10.74 5.00
CA MET A 93 -15.45 -11.80 5.37
C MET A 93 -14.48 -11.26 6.44
N ALA A 94 -14.12 -12.10 7.41
CA ALA A 94 -13.16 -11.73 8.43
C ALA A 94 -11.79 -12.35 8.17
N VAL A 95 -10.72 -11.62 8.48
CA VAL A 95 -9.37 -12.17 8.65
C VAL A 95 -8.91 -11.96 10.09
N ALA A 96 -8.40 -13.02 10.72
CA ALA A 96 -7.98 -12.98 12.11
C ALA A 96 -6.56 -13.54 12.30
N GLY A 97 -5.72 -12.78 12.98
CA GLY A 97 -4.33 -13.13 13.27
C GLY A 97 -3.57 -11.98 13.94
N PRO A 98 -2.26 -12.12 14.19
CA PRO A 98 -1.46 -11.12 14.87
C PRO A 98 -1.09 -9.99 13.89
N LEU A 99 -2.06 -9.16 13.52
CA LEU A 99 -2.02 -8.27 12.37
C LEU A 99 -0.94 -7.18 12.44
N LYS A 100 -0.41 -6.93 13.64
CA LYS A 100 0.71 -6.00 13.88
C LYS A 100 2.09 -6.62 13.63
N THR A 101 2.16 -7.89 13.27
CA THR A 101 3.39 -8.60 12.93
C THR A 101 3.53 -8.75 11.42
N GLU A 102 4.74 -8.90 10.90
CA GLU A 102 4.98 -9.17 9.48
C GLU A 102 4.18 -10.39 8.99
N LYS A 103 4.15 -11.47 9.80
CA LYS A 103 3.38 -12.70 9.56
C LYS A 103 1.86 -12.43 9.48
N GLY A 104 1.33 -11.50 10.27
CA GLY A 104 -0.08 -11.11 10.23
C GLY A 104 -0.41 -10.17 9.06
N GLU A 105 0.51 -9.25 8.72
CA GLU A 105 0.36 -8.40 7.54
C GLU A 105 0.29 -9.22 6.25
N GLU A 106 1.11 -10.27 6.16
CA GLU A 106 1.11 -11.21 5.04
C GLU A 106 -0.28 -11.84 4.83
N MET A 107 -0.91 -12.32 5.91
CA MET A 107 -2.27 -12.89 5.84
C MET A 107 -3.30 -11.88 5.34
N VAL A 108 -3.22 -10.63 5.81
CA VAL A 108 -4.13 -9.56 5.41
C VAL A 108 -3.93 -9.22 3.93
N LYS A 109 -2.68 -9.10 3.47
CA LYS A 109 -2.35 -8.80 2.08
C LYS A 109 -2.83 -9.90 1.14
N ALA A 110 -2.59 -11.16 1.48
CA ALA A 110 -3.04 -12.31 0.71
C ALA A 110 -4.58 -12.36 0.61
N THR A 111 -5.26 -12.19 1.75
CA THR A 111 -6.74 -12.15 1.80
C THR A 111 -7.30 -10.96 1.01
N ARG A 112 -6.68 -9.79 1.15
CA ARG A 112 -7.08 -8.56 0.46
C ARG A 112 -6.93 -8.69 -1.05
N LEU A 113 -5.81 -9.24 -1.53
CA LEU A 113 -5.59 -9.45 -2.97
C LEU A 113 -6.72 -10.30 -3.57
N ARG A 114 -7.09 -11.40 -2.91
CA ARG A 114 -8.17 -12.27 -3.40
C ARG A 114 -9.55 -11.57 -3.39
N ILE A 115 -9.82 -10.76 -2.36
CA ILE A 115 -11.06 -9.97 -2.29
C ILE A 115 -11.11 -8.88 -3.36
N GLU A 116 -9.98 -8.21 -3.62
CA GLU A 116 -9.86 -7.21 -4.70
C GLU A 116 -10.15 -7.86 -6.05
N GLU A 117 -9.54 -9.00 -6.36
CA GLU A 117 -9.81 -9.76 -7.60
C GLU A 117 -11.28 -10.15 -7.75
N ALA A 118 -11.91 -10.63 -6.66
CA ALA A 118 -13.34 -10.98 -6.68
C ALA A 118 -14.24 -9.75 -6.92
N ASN A 119 -13.89 -8.60 -6.35
CA ASN A 119 -14.63 -7.35 -6.52
C ASN A 119 -14.44 -6.75 -7.91
N ASP A 120 -13.22 -6.79 -8.45
CA ASP A 120 -12.91 -6.34 -9.82
C ASP A 120 -13.63 -7.20 -10.86
N GLY A 121 -13.87 -8.49 -10.55
CA GLY A 121 -14.72 -9.40 -11.31
C GLY A 121 -16.24 -9.17 -11.17
N GLY A 122 -16.69 -8.10 -10.49
CA GLY A 122 -18.11 -7.79 -10.29
C GLY A 122 -18.69 -8.21 -8.94
N GLY A 123 -17.86 -8.71 -8.02
CA GLY A 123 -18.28 -9.15 -6.69
C GLY A 123 -18.98 -10.50 -6.69
N ILE A 124 -19.58 -10.86 -5.55
CA ILE A 124 -20.35 -12.11 -5.40
C ILE A 124 -21.83 -11.79 -5.54
N ALA A 125 -22.50 -12.38 -6.55
CA ALA A 125 -23.89 -12.07 -6.88
C ALA A 125 -24.16 -10.56 -7.05
N GLY A 126 -23.20 -9.84 -7.65
CA GLY A 126 -23.25 -8.38 -7.83
C GLY A 126 -23.00 -7.56 -6.56
N LYS A 127 -22.68 -8.20 -5.44
CA LYS A 127 -22.41 -7.54 -4.15
C LYS A 127 -20.92 -7.47 -3.89
N ARG A 128 -20.47 -6.33 -3.37
CA ARG A 128 -19.09 -6.13 -2.96
C ARG A 128 -18.75 -6.98 -1.74
N VAL A 129 -17.58 -7.59 -1.74
CA VAL A 129 -16.98 -8.28 -0.59
C VAL A 129 -16.13 -7.29 0.19
N VAL A 130 -16.37 -7.19 1.50
CA VAL A 130 -15.69 -6.29 2.45
C VAL A 130 -14.91 -7.11 3.47
N LEU A 131 -13.64 -6.75 3.66
CA LEU A 131 -12.74 -7.42 4.60
C LEU A 131 -12.79 -6.78 5.99
N MET A 132 -13.27 -7.51 6.99
CA MET A 132 -13.12 -7.19 8.41
C MET A 132 -11.77 -7.72 8.91
N GLN A 133 -10.93 -6.84 9.48
CA GLN A 133 -9.60 -7.19 9.97
C GLN A 133 -9.62 -7.25 11.49
N CYS A 134 -9.18 -8.36 12.08
CA CYS A 134 -9.21 -8.58 13.53
C CYS A 134 -7.83 -8.97 14.07
N ASP A 135 -7.28 -8.12 14.94
CA ASP A 135 -5.97 -8.31 15.55
C ASP A 135 -6.04 -9.13 16.84
N ASP A 136 -5.60 -10.38 16.74
CA ASP A 136 -5.52 -11.33 17.84
C ASP A 136 -4.14 -11.34 18.53
N GLY A 137 -3.22 -10.48 18.08
CA GLY A 137 -1.89 -10.33 18.64
C GLY A 137 -1.91 -9.81 20.08
N ILE A 138 -0.90 -10.21 20.84
CA ILE A 138 -0.71 -9.79 22.24
C ILE A 138 0.76 -9.36 22.46
N GLU A 139 0.99 -8.50 23.45
CA GLU A 139 2.33 -8.03 23.81
C GLU A 139 3.24 -9.18 24.31
N ALA A 140 4.55 -9.00 24.14
CA ALA A 140 5.54 -9.96 24.62
C ALA A 140 5.46 -10.09 26.15
N GLY A 141 5.46 -11.32 26.66
CA GLY A 141 5.39 -11.62 28.10
C GLY A 141 3.98 -11.87 28.67
N ALA A 142 2.91 -11.75 27.87
CA ALA A 142 1.56 -12.10 28.30
C ALA A 142 1.42 -13.57 28.73
N SER A 143 0.67 -13.82 29.80
CA SER A 143 0.36 -15.17 30.29
C SER A 143 -0.55 -15.94 29.33
N ASP A 144 -0.56 -17.27 29.45
CA ASP A 144 -1.41 -18.13 28.61
C ASP A 144 -2.90 -17.85 28.80
N ALA A 145 -3.33 -17.46 30.02
CA ALA A 145 -4.71 -17.08 30.29
C ALA A 145 -5.11 -15.77 29.59
N GLU A 146 -4.22 -14.78 29.53
CA GLU A 146 -4.45 -13.51 28.82
C GLU A 146 -4.53 -13.73 27.30
N ARG A 147 -3.66 -14.60 26.76
CA ARG A 147 -3.70 -15.03 25.35
C ARG A 147 -5.03 -15.70 25.02
N GLU A 148 -5.44 -16.67 25.83
CA GLU A 148 -6.69 -17.40 25.62
C GLU A 148 -7.90 -16.46 25.66
N ALA A 149 -7.95 -15.54 26.64
CA ALA A 149 -9.00 -14.54 26.74
C ALA A 149 -9.05 -13.64 25.50
N ARG A 150 -7.90 -13.16 25.01
CA ARG A 150 -7.79 -12.34 23.79
C ARG A 150 -8.39 -13.07 22.58
N TRP A 151 -8.00 -14.32 22.35
CA TRP A 151 -8.50 -15.11 21.22
C TRP A 151 -10.01 -15.35 21.29
N LYS A 152 -10.56 -15.63 22.48
CA LYS A 152 -12.01 -15.78 22.69
C LYS A 152 -12.77 -14.47 22.41
N VAL A 153 -12.24 -13.33 22.86
CA VAL A 153 -12.86 -12.01 22.64
C VAL A 153 -12.89 -11.67 21.15
N VAL A 154 -11.77 -11.87 20.44
CA VAL A 154 -11.68 -11.63 19.00
C VAL A 154 -12.63 -12.55 18.23
N ALA A 155 -12.62 -13.84 18.53
CA ALA A 155 -13.52 -14.81 17.90
C ALA A 155 -15.00 -14.49 18.17
N GLY A 156 -15.33 -14.09 19.40
CA GLY A 156 -16.68 -13.64 19.75
C GLY A 156 -17.12 -12.45 18.91
N ARG A 157 -16.26 -11.42 18.80
CA ARG A 157 -16.58 -10.22 18.01
C ARG A 157 -16.79 -10.52 16.53
N ILE A 158 -16.00 -11.42 15.95
CA ILE A 158 -16.19 -11.88 14.56
C ILE A 158 -17.51 -12.64 14.42
N ALA A 159 -17.79 -13.54 15.35
CA ALA A 159 -18.99 -14.37 15.27
C ALA A 159 -20.30 -13.56 15.43
N ASP A 160 -20.26 -12.46 16.19
CA ASP A 160 -21.39 -11.52 16.36
C ASP A 160 -21.58 -10.57 15.18
N SER A 161 -20.54 -10.34 14.37
CA SER A 161 -20.60 -9.47 13.19
C SER A 161 -21.30 -10.13 11.99
N GLU A 162 -21.44 -9.36 10.90
CA GLU A 162 -22.01 -9.83 9.63
C GLU A 162 -21.09 -10.78 8.84
N ALA A 163 -19.90 -11.12 9.37
CA ALA A 163 -18.96 -12.01 8.70
C ALA A 163 -19.59 -13.38 8.37
N LEU A 164 -19.48 -13.82 7.13
CA LEU A 164 -20.00 -15.14 6.69
C LEU A 164 -18.96 -16.26 6.78
N ALA A 165 -17.68 -15.92 6.71
CA ALA A 165 -16.57 -16.85 6.87
C ALA A 165 -15.37 -16.12 7.49
N VAL A 166 -14.47 -16.90 8.10
CA VAL A 166 -13.24 -16.40 8.71
C VAL A 166 -12.03 -17.05 8.04
N VAL A 167 -11.06 -16.22 7.64
CA VAL A 167 -9.73 -16.66 7.23
C VAL A 167 -8.78 -16.48 8.41
N GLY A 168 -8.21 -17.57 8.90
CA GLY A 168 -7.41 -17.59 10.13
C GLY A 168 -7.82 -18.71 11.07
N HIS A 169 -7.32 -18.77 12.30
CA HIS A 169 -6.28 -17.91 12.86
C HIS A 169 -4.88 -18.34 12.39
N ARG A 170 -3.87 -17.48 12.60
CA ARG A 170 -2.49 -17.77 12.17
C ARG A 170 -1.88 -18.95 12.93
N SER A 171 -1.95 -18.92 14.26
CA SER A 171 -1.29 -19.88 15.14
C SER A 171 -2.22 -21.04 15.46
N SER A 172 -1.65 -22.22 15.69
CA SER A 172 -2.42 -23.40 16.10
C SER A 172 -3.16 -23.17 17.42
N ASN A 173 -2.53 -22.51 18.40
CA ASN A 173 -3.13 -22.26 19.71
C ASN A 173 -4.32 -21.29 19.62
N ALA A 174 -4.18 -20.18 18.87
CA ALA A 174 -5.28 -19.26 18.63
C ALA A 174 -6.42 -19.95 17.89
N SER A 175 -6.10 -20.79 16.90
CA SER A 175 -7.08 -21.53 16.10
C SER A 175 -7.90 -22.53 16.93
N ILE A 176 -7.27 -23.25 17.86
CA ILE A 176 -7.94 -24.19 18.77
C ILE A 176 -8.91 -23.45 19.69
N VAL A 177 -8.44 -22.38 20.32
CA VAL A 177 -9.25 -21.59 21.29
C VAL A 177 -10.40 -20.87 20.59
N ALA A 178 -10.11 -20.15 19.50
CA ALA A 178 -11.12 -19.45 18.70
C ALA A 178 -12.09 -20.43 18.04
N GLY A 179 -11.60 -21.59 17.61
CA GLY A 179 -12.39 -22.66 16.99
C GLY A 179 -13.52 -23.16 17.88
N GLY A 180 -13.31 -23.23 19.20
CA GLY A 180 -14.38 -23.54 20.16
C GLY A 180 -15.53 -22.53 20.09
N VAL A 181 -15.22 -21.23 20.06
CA VAL A 181 -16.22 -20.16 19.94
C VAL A 181 -16.94 -20.21 18.60
N TYR A 182 -16.20 -20.45 17.50
CA TYR A 182 -16.78 -20.54 16.16
C TYR A 182 -17.70 -21.75 15.98
N ARG A 183 -17.36 -22.89 16.60
CA ARG A 183 -18.21 -24.08 16.63
C ARG A 183 -19.54 -23.80 17.32
N GLU A 184 -19.51 -23.15 18.47
CA GLU A 184 -20.70 -22.78 19.24
C GLU A 184 -21.57 -21.77 18.47
N ARG A 185 -20.94 -20.80 17.80
CA ARG A 185 -21.61 -19.73 17.06
C ARG A 185 -21.82 -20.02 15.57
N ARG A 186 -21.49 -21.25 15.13
CA ARG A 186 -21.76 -21.78 13.79
C ARG A 186 -21.27 -20.89 12.65
N ILE A 187 -19.99 -20.51 12.69
CA ILE A 187 -19.32 -19.77 11.61
C ILE A 187 -18.20 -20.62 10.99
N PRO A 188 -18.18 -20.81 9.66
CA PRO A 188 -17.13 -21.56 9.00
C PRO A 188 -15.81 -20.79 9.02
N VAL A 189 -14.74 -21.49 9.33
CA VAL A 189 -13.38 -20.94 9.42
C VAL A 189 -12.44 -21.76 8.56
N ILE A 190 -11.55 -21.09 7.84
CA ILE A 190 -10.54 -21.71 6.99
C ILE A 190 -9.17 -21.15 7.38
N SER A 191 -8.30 -21.99 7.93
CA SER A 191 -6.91 -21.61 8.20
C SER A 191 -5.97 -22.03 7.09
N GLY A 192 -5.11 -21.12 6.64
CA GLY A 192 -4.03 -21.41 5.71
C GLY A 192 -2.73 -21.86 6.38
N THR A 193 -2.66 -21.85 7.72
CA THR A 193 -1.35 -21.84 8.39
C THR A 193 -1.27 -22.63 9.70
N ALA A 194 -2.42 -23.04 10.26
CA ALA A 194 -2.47 -23.76 11.53
C ALA A 194 -2.37 -25.28 11.30
N LEU A 195 -1.26 -25.87 11.77
CA LEU A 195 -0.91 -27.27 11.46
C LEU A 195 -1.36 -28.28 12.52
N ALA A 196 -1.61 -27.87 13.76
CA ALA A 196 -1.92 -28.82 14.83
C ALA A 196 -3.22 -29.59 14.56
N ASP A 197 -3.25 -30.86 14.93
CA ASP A 197 -4.35 -31.78 14.61
C ASP A 197 -5.67 -31.32 15.23
N GLU A 198 -5.60 -30.78 16.46
CA GLU A 198 -6.74 -30.31 17.27
C GLU A 198 -7.44 -29.07 16.71
N VAL A 199 -6.88 -28.43 15.68
CA VAL A 199 -7.51 -27.30 15.00
C VAL A 199 -8.86 -27.70 14.39
N THR A 200 -8.92 -28.89 13.80
CA THR A 200 -10.11 -29.42 13.14
C THR A 200 -10.75 -30.59 13.90
N ALA A 201 -9.99 -31.29 14.75
CA ALA A 201 -10.49 -32.43 15.50
C ALA A 201 -11.76 -32.10 16.31
N GLY A 202 -12.86 -32.80 16.01
CA GLY A 202 -14.15 -32.59 16.68
C GLY A 202 -14.81 -31.22 16.39
N ASN A 203 -14.43 -30.55 15.31
CA ASN A 203 -14.96 -29.24 14.92
C ASN A 203 -15.32 -29.16 13.43
N ALA A 204 -16.56 -29.57 13.09
CA ALA A 204 -17.09 -29.53 11.72
C ALA A 204 -17.28 -28.12 11.12
N TRP A 205 -16.91 -27.05 11.84
CA TRP A 205 -16.93 -25.66 11.36
C TRP A 205 -15.53 -25.13 11.03
N TYR A 206 -14.49 -25.92 11.24
CA TYR A 206 -13.11 -25.52 11.01
C TYR A 206 -12.50 -26.37 9.90
N PHE A 207 -11.90 -25.69 8.94
CA PHE A 207 -11.24 -26.28 7.80
C PHE A 207 -9.83 -25.72 7.68
N ARG A 208 -8.95 -26.42 6.96
CA ARG A 208 -7.61 -25.91 6.66
C ARG A 208 -7.15 -26.26 5.26
N THR A 209 -6.55 -25.31 4.55
CA THR A 209 -5.95 -25.54 3.23
C THR A 209 -4.56 -26.18 3.33
N VAL A 210 -4.05 -26.38 4.54
CA VAL A 210 -2.78 -27.09 4.83
C VAL A 210 -3.03 -28.44 5.50
N PRO A 211 -2.16 -29.43 5.33
CA PRO A 211 -2.21 -30.71 6.06
C PRO A 211 -1.97 -30.57 7.56
N HIS A 212 -2.24 -31.65 8.29
CA HIS A 212 -2.08 -31.72 9.75
C HIS A 212 -0.70 -32.28 10.17
N THR A 213 -0.26 -31.98 11.40
CA THR A 213 1.08 -32.28 11.90
C THR A 213 1.40 -33.77 11.91
N SER A 214 0.47 -34.64 12.33
CA SER A 214 0.76 -36.09 12.39
C SER A 214 1.10 -36.67 11.02
N HIS A 215 0.35 -36.30 9.98
CA HIS A 215 0.63 -36.73 8.61
C HIS A 215 2.02 -36.26 8.10
N TYR A 216 2.46 -35.05 8.51
CA TYR A 216 3.82 -34.58 8.23
C TYR A 216 4.90 -35.44 8.86
N MET A 217 4.74 -35.80 10.13
CA MET A 217 5.74 -36.56 10.87
C MET A 217 5.81 -38.00 10.38
N GLU A 218 4.67 -38.58 10.01
CA GLU A 218 4.61 -39.88 9.35
C GLU A 218 5.35 -39.88 8.02
N ASN A 219 5.03 -38.93 7.13
CA ASN A 219 5.69 -38.82 5.82
C ASN A 219 7.21 -38.59 5.93
N LEU A 220 7.65 -37.75 6.89
CA LEU A 220 9.08 -37.50 7.12
C LEU A 220 9.83 -38.75 7.62
N VAL A 221 9.25 -39.53 8.55
CA VAL A 221 9.85 -40.77 9.04
C VAL A 221 9.87 -41.84 7.95
N HIS A 222 8.82 -41.92 7.13
CA HIS A 222 8.81 -42.76 5.94
C HIS A 222 9.95 -42.42 4.99
N TYR A 223 10.12 -41.14 4.68
CA TYR A 223 11.20 -40.65 3.84
C TYR A 223 12.57 -41.02 4.42
N ALA A 224 12.79 -40.74 5.71
CA ALA A 224 14.04 -41.06 6.40
C ALA A 224 14.36 -42.57 6.37
N ASN A 225 13.38 -43.44 6.60
CA ASN A 225 13.60 -44.89 6.65
C ASN A 225 13.72 -45.53 5.25
N LYS A 226 12.86 -45.16 4.30
CA LYS A 226 12.75 -45.84 3.00
C LYS A 226 13.57 -45.19 1.90
N VAL A 227 13.76 -43.87 1.95
CA VAL A 227 14.52 -43.14 0.93
C VAL A 227 15.96 -42.92 1.39
N LEU A 228 16.16 -42.44 2.63
CA LEU A 228 17.50 -42.16 3.18
C LEU A 228 18.15 -43.38 3.86
N ASN A 229 17.36 -44.44 4.10
CA ASN A 229 17.79 -45.65 4.79
C ASN A 229 18.27 -45.43 6.24
N TYR A 230 17.81 -44.37 6.91
CA TYR A 230 18.10 -44.11 8.32
C TYR A 230 17.31 -45.06 9.22
N LYS A 231 18.00 -45.68 10.19
CA LYS A 231 17.42 -46.67 11.12
C LYS A 231 17.47 -46.20 12.56
N ARG A 232 18.40 -45.30 12.90
CA ARG A 232 18.65 -44.78 14.25
C ARG A 232 18.57 -43.26 14.23
N ILE A 233 17.48 -42.68 14.73
CA ILE A 233 17.25 -41.23 14.69
C ILE A 233 17.26 -40.67 16.11
N GLY A 234 18.00 -39.57 16.32
CA GLY A 234 18.00 -38.79 17.55
C GLY A 234 16.97 -37.66 17.51
N ILE A 235 16.50 -37.18 18.66
CA ILE A 235 15.55 -36.06 18.77
C ILE A 235 16.13 -34.98 19.67
N ILE A 236 16.24 -33.74 19.19
CA ILE A 236 16.48 -32.56 20.03
C ILE A 236 15.20 -31.74 20.04
N HIS A 237 14.73 -31.37 21.23
CA HIS A 237 13.47 -30.64 21.39
C HIS A 237 13.59 -29.52 22.41
N ALA A 238 12.72 -28.51 22.30
CA ALA A 238 12.54 -27.47 23.30
C ALA A 238 11.21 -27.63 24.05
N GLY A 239 10.95 -26.74 25.00
CA GLY A 239 9.91 -26.91 26.02
C GLY A 239 8.54 -26.31 25.70
N SER A 240 8.33 -25.69 24.52
CA SER A 240 7.03 -25.08 24.23
C SER A 240 5.93 -26.14 23.95
N PRO A 241 4.63 -25.81 24.13
CA PRO A 241 3.54 -26.74 23.83
C PRO A 241 3.53 -27.25 22.38
N PHE A 242 3.93 -26.42 21.42
CA PHE A 242 4.02 -26.79 20.01
C PHE A 242 5.18 -27.77 19.75
N GLU A 243 6.37 -27.46 20.27
CA GLU A 243 7.56 -28.32 20.16
C GLU A 243 7.35 -29.66 20.86
N HIS A 244 6.65 -29.66 22.00
CA HIS A 244 6.22 -30.87 22.68
C HIS A 244 5.34 -31.77 21.79
N ARG A 245 4.41 -31.17 21.02
CA ARG A 245 3.57 -31.93 20.07
C ARG A 245 4.35 -32.47 18.88
N LEU A 246 5.29 -31.70 18.33
CA LEU A 246 6.20 -32.20 17.28
C LEU A 246 7.01 -33.40 17.78
N ARG A 247 7.62 -33.27 18.98
CA ARG A 247 8.39 -34.33 19.63
C ARG A 247 7.56 -35.61 19.83
N MET A 248 6.34 -35.48 20.34
CA MET A 248 5.44 -36.61 20.57
C MET A 248 5.05 -37.29 19.26
N SER A 249 4.55 -36.52 18.30
CA SER A 249 4.10 -37.04 17.00
C SER A 249 5.22 -37.73 16.23
N PHE A 250 6.43 -37.16 16.26
CA PHE A 250 7.61 -37.78 15.65
C PHE A 250 8.04 -39.05 16.39
N SER A 251 8.03 -39.04 17.73
CA SER A 251 8.35 -40.23 18.54
C SER A 251 7.37 -41.38 18.31
N ASP A 252 6.08 -41.07 18.17
CA ASP A 252 5.03 -42.04 17.83
C ASP A 252 5.27 -42.63 16.44
N SER A 253 5.60 -41.77 15.47
CA SER A 253 5.95 -42.18 14.12
C SER A 253 7.22 -43.06 14.07
N LEU A 254 8.27 -42.77 14.85
CA LEU A 254 9.45 -43.66 14.92
C LEU A 254 9.05 -45.07 15.39
N ARG A 255 8.20 -45.15 16.41
CA ARG A 255 7.72 -46.42 16.98
C ARG A 255 6.90 -47.23 15.99
N SER A 256 5.93 -46.61 15.30
CA SER A 256 5.08 -47.31 14.33
C SER A 256 5.87 -47.83 13.12
N HIS A 257 6.98 -47.17 12.76
CA HIS A 257 7.80 -47.51 11.61
C HIS A 257 9.04 -48.37 11.92
N GLY A 258 9.19 -48.83 13.16
CA GLY A 258 10.31 -49.68 13.56
C GLY A 258 11.67 -48.99 13.43
N VAL A 259 11.71 -47.66 13.56
CA VAL A 259 12.94 -46.87 13.58
C VAL A 259 13.37 -46.69 15.03
N GLU A 260 14.63 -46.99 15.33
CA GLU A 260 15.18 -46.87 16.67
C GLU A 260 15.35 -45.39 17.05
N LYS A 261 14.83 -45.01 18.21
CA LYS A 261 15.13 -43.70 18.82
C LYS A 261 16.47 -43.79 19.55
N ALA A 262 17.55 -43.34 18.90
CA ALA A 262 18.91 -43.41 19.41
C ALA A 262 19.12 -42.55 20.68
N GLY A 263 18.44 -41.41 20.75
CA GLY A 263 18.50 -40.49 21.88
C GLY A 263 17.43 -39.41 21.80
N GLU A 264 17.10 -38.84 22.94
CA GLU A 264 16.18 -37.71 23.07
C GLU A 264 16.78 -36.71 24.05
N TRP A 265 16.93 -35.47 23.62
CA TRP A 265 17.59 -34.41 24.38
C TRP A 265 16.70 -33.18 24.43
N GLY A 266 16.37 -32.75 25.63
CA GLY A 266 15.54 -31.58 25.88
C GLY A 266 16.38 -30.36 26.21
N LEU A 267 16.05 -29.24 25.59
CA LEU A 267 16.54 -27.92 25.98
C LEU A 267 15.68 -27.36 27.12
N PRO A 268 16.28 -26.66 28.10
CA PRO A 268 15.54 -26.00 29.16
C PRO A 268 14.49 -25.02 28.63
N MET A 269 13.46 -24.72 29.44
CA MET A 269 12.44 -23.72 29.07
C MET A 269 13.01 -22.30 28.94
N GLN A 270 14.05 -21.97 29.69
CA GLN A 270 14.71 -20.66 29.62
C GLN A 270 15.90 -20.72 28.66
N GLU A 271 15.85 -19.91 27.60
CA GLU A 271 16.91 -19.82 26.58
C GLU A 271 18.28 -19.46 27.18
N SER A 272 18.31 -18.67 28.26
CA SER A 272 19.55 -18.33 28.98
C SER A 272 20.32 -19.54 29.50
N GLU A 273 19.65 -20.67 29.73
CA GLU A 273 20.27 -21.91 30.22
C GLU A 273 20.80 -22.81 29.08
N TRP A 274 20.55 -22.44 27.81
CA TRP A 274 20.93 -23.26 26.66
C TRP A 274 22.43 -23.28 26.42
N ALA A 275 23.13 -22.19 26.77
CA ALA A 275 24.58 -22.09 26.65
C ALA A 275 25.32 -23.18 27.44
N GLU A 276 24.75 -23.64 28.55
CA GLU A 276 25.31 -24.73 29.37
C GLU A 276 24.82 -26.12 28.92
N SER A 277 23.58 -26.20 28.43
CA SER A 277 22.93 -27.47 28.06
C SER A 277 23.38 -28.00 26.69
N ILE A 278 23.48 -27.13 25.69
CA ILE A 278 23.82 -27.51 24.30
C ILE A 278 25.16 -28.28 24.22
N PRO A 279 26.28 -27.84 24.85
CA PRO A 279 27.52 -28.60 24.82
C PRO A 279 27.40 -30.02 25.38
N SER A 280 26.54 -30.24 26.37
CA SER A 280 26.28 -31.58 26.91
C SER A 280 25.51 -32.45 25.92
N ILE A 281 24.49 -31.87 25.27
CA ILE A 281 23.71 -32.54 24.22
C ILE A 281 24.61 -32.96 23.06
N LEU A 282 25.52 -32.07 22.60
CA LEU A 282 26.44 -32.39 21.51
C LEU A 282 27.38 -33.56 21.84
N ARG A 283 27.94 -33.60 23.06
CA ARG A 283 28.78 -34.73 23.50
C ARG A 283 28.02 -36.06 23.51
N GLU A 284 26.78 -36.06 23.99
CA GLU A 284 25.96 -37.26 23.97
C GLU A 284 25.53 -37.66 22.55
N LEU A 285 25.29 -36.67 21.69
CA LEU A 285 24.94 -36.89 20.29
C LEU A 285 26.07 -37.61 19.56
N GLU A 286 27.31 -37.15 19.71
CA GLU A 286 28.50 -37.82 19.16
C GLU A 286 28.71 -39.21 19.77
N ALA A 287 28.50 -39.37 21.08
CA ALA A 287 28.66 -40.65 21.76
C ALA A 287 27.65 -41.72 21.30
N LYS A 288 26.41 -41.31 21.01
CA LYS A 288 25.34 -42.23 20.55
C LYS A 288 25.36 -42.46 19.04
N ALA A 289 25.96 -41.54 18.28
CA ALA A 289 26.13 -41.58 16.83
C ALA A 289 24.85 -42.04 16.10
N PRO A 290 23.75 -41.25 16.13
CA PRO A 290 22.58 -41.54 15.30
C PRO A 290 22.87 -41.28 13.82
N ASP A 291 22.08 -41.91 12.95
CA ASP A 291 22.15 -41.72 11.50
C ASP A 291 21.70 -40.30 11.09
N ALA A 292 20.76 -39.72 11.85
CA ALA A 292 20.25 -38.37 11.68
C ALA A 292 19.66 -37.82 12.99
N VAL A 293 19.47 -36.50 13.06
CA VAL A 293 18.79 -35.84 14.18
C VAL A 293 17.56 -35.09 13.70
N PHE A 294 16.43 -35.33 14.34
CA PHE A 294 15.24 -34.51 14.20
C PHE A 294 15.25 -33.33 15.18
N LEU A 295 15.09 -32.12 14.66
CA LEU A 295 14.93 -30.90 15.45
C LEU A 295 13.44 -30.62 15.63
N ALA A 296 12.91 -30.99 16.80
CA ALA A 296 11.56 -30.63 17.25
C ALA A 296 11.57 -29.24 17.91
N ILE A 297 11.99 -28.23 17.14
CA ILE A 297 12.22 -26.85 17.58
C ILE A 297 11.62 -25.90 16.53
N ASP A 298 11.11 -24.73 16.95
CA ASP A 298 10.62 -23.71 16.02
C ASP A 298 11.75 -22.98 15.26
N ASP A 299 11.42 -22.26 14.19
CA ASP A 299 12.40 -21.56 13.34
C ASP A 299 13.20 -20.49 14.09
N GLU A 300 12.59 -19.79 15.05
CA GLU A 300 13.24 -18.77 15.89
C GLU A 300 14.24 -19.37 16.89
N ASN A 301 14.01 -20.62 17.30
CA ASN A 301 14.78 -21.34 18.33
C ASN A 301 15.84 -22.29 17.75
N ALA A 302 15.75 -22.62 16.46
CA ALA A 302 16.70 -23.50 15.79
C ALA A 302 18.12 -22.92 15.60
N PRO A 303 18.35 -21.59 15.42
CA PRO A 303 19.68 -21.06 15.12
C PRO A 303 20.75 -21.38 16.17
N PRO A 304 20.54 -21.18 17.49
CA PRO A 304 21.55 -21.51 18.50
C PRO A 304 22.01 -22.98 18.46
N VAL A 305 21.09 -23.90 18.16
CA VAL A 305 21.37 -25.34 18.09
C VAL A 305 22.15 -25.68 16.82
N LEU A 306 21.72 -25.17 15.67
CA LEU A 306 22.38 -25.42 14.39
C LEU A 306 23.78 -24.79 14.33
N GLU A 307 23.92 -23.57 14.86
CA GLU A 307 25.22 -22.91 15.02
C GLU A 307 26.17 -23.77 15.85
N ALA A 308 25.70 -24.29 16.98
CA ALA A 308 26.52 -25.11 17.85
C ALA A 308 26.91 -26.45 17.18
N ILE A 309 25.98 -27.15 16.51
CA ILE A 309 26.28 -28.38 15.77
C ILE A 309 27.37 -28.12 14.72
N LYS A 310 27.19 -27.10 13.88
CA LYS A 310 28.08 -26.83 12.74
C LYS A 310 29.43 -26.26 13.17
N ARG A 311 29.48 -25.36 14.16
CA ARG A 311 30.75 -24.78 14.67
C ARG A 311 31.61 -25.80 15.42
N ASN A 312 31.00 -26.83 16.02
CA ASN A 312 31.73 -27.95 16.63
C ASN A 312 32.15 -29.02 15.60
N GLY A 313 31.89 -28.81 14.30
CA GLY A 313 32.31 -29.73 13.24
C GLY A 313 31.51 -31.04 13.18
N ILE A 314 30.33 -31.09 13.80
CA ILE A 314 29.47 -32.27 13.81
C ILE A 314 28.73 -32.36 12.47
N ASN A 315 29.17 -33.28 11.61
CA ASN A 315 28.58 -33.50 10.30
C ASN A 315 27.49 -34.58 10.35
N ILE A 316 26.33 -34.23 10.92
CA ILE A 316 25.16 -35.12 11.03
C ILE A 316 23.99 -34.60 10.17
N PRO A 317 23.27 -35.47 9.44
CA PRO A 317 22.05 -35.09 8.74
C PRO A 317 20.98 -34.56 9.70
N ILE A 318 20.31 -33.48 9.28
CA ILE A 318 19.29 -32.81 10.08
C ILE A 318 17.93 -32.98 9.42
N LEU A 319 16.98 -33.51 10.18
CA LEU A 319 15.57 -33.56 9.84
C LEU A 319 14.84 -32.42 10.57
N GLY A 320 14.08 -31.62 9.84
CA GLY A 320 13.32 -30.50 10.37
C GLY A 320 11.81 -30.73 10.35
N GLY A 321 11.09 -30.06 11.25
CA GLY A 321 9.64 -29.90 11.11
C GLY A 321 9.29 -28.98 9.93
N ALA A 322 8.01 -28.94 9.55
CA ALA A 322 7.57 -28.17 8.38
C ALA A 322 7.90 -26.68 8.43
N ILE A 323 8.11 -26.13 9.63
CA ILE A 323 8.49 -24.73 9.83
C ILE A 323 9.91 -24.44 9.33
N LEU A 324 10.83 -25.41 9.38
CA LEU A 324 12.20 -25.22 8.87
C LEU A 324 12.26 -25.24 7.34
N SER A 325 11.17 -25.61 6.64
CA SER A 325 11.05 -25.54 5.18
C SER A 325 10.58 -24.17 4.65
N LYS A 326 10.47 -23.15 5.52
CA LYS A 326 10.08 -21.80 5.10
C LYS A 326 11.23 -21.11 4.36
N THR A 327 10.89 -20.33 3.33
CA THR A 327 11.86 -19.51 2.59
C THR A 327 12.58 -18.47 3.45
N SER A 328 11.97 -18.02 4.55
CA SER A 328 12.57 -17.09 5.50
C SER A 328 13.58 -17.74 6.46
N PHE A 329 13.55 -19.05 6.65
CA PHE A 329 14.35 -19.72 7.67
C PHE A 329 15.86 -19.65 7.41
N PRO A 330 16.38 -19.94 6.19
CA PRO A 330 17.80 -19.78 5.91
C PRO A 330 18.32 -18.35 6.08
N LEU A 331 17.44 -17.35 5.94
CA LEU A 331 17.79 -15.94 6.06
C LEU A 331 18.09 -15.52 7.52
N LEU A 332 17.65 -16.29 8.52
CA LEU A 332 17.98 -16.03 9.93
C LEU A 332 19.48 -16.09 10.21
N PHE A 333 20.23 -16.82 9.37
CA PHE A 333 21.69 -16.97 9.48
C PHE A 333 22.45 -15.93 8.65
N ALA A 334 21.77 -15.15 7.79
CA ALA A 334 22.41 -14.35 6.73
C ALA A 334 23.46 -13.33 7.25
N ASP A 335 23.31 -12.87 8.49
CA ASP A 335 24.23 -11.93 9.11
C ASP A 335 25.50 -12.56 9.68
N LEU A 336 25.53 -13.88 9.84
CA LEU A 336 26.66 -14.62 10.40
C LEU A 336 27.87 -14.64 9.44
N PRO A 337 29.11 -14.53 9.95
CA PRO A 337 30.31 -14.48 9.11
C PRO A 337 30.50 -15.71 8.21
N GLU A 338 30.27 -16.91 8.74
CA GLU A 338 30.44 -18.17 8.02
C GLU A 338 29.42 -18.30 6.88
N GLU A 339 28.19 -17.85 7.16
CA GLU A 339 27.09 -17.82 6.21
C GLU A 339 27.39 -16.84 5.07
N LYS A 340 28.02 -15.69 5.35
CA LYS A 340 28.48 -14.72 4.33
C LYS A 340 29.59 -15.26 3.43
N GLN A 341 30.46 -16.13 3.96
CA GLN A 341 31.54 -16.75 3.18
C GLN A 341 31.03 -17.91 2.33
N LYS A 342 30.14 -18.73 2.89
CA LYS A 342 29.52 -19.87 2.23
C LYS A 342 28.01 -19.83 2.51
N PRO A 343 27.19 -19.29 1.59
CA PRO A 343 25.74 -19.36 1.73
C PRO A 343 25.30 -20.81 1.90
N GLY A 344 24.43 -21.07 2.87
CA GLY A 344 24.01 -22.41 3.26
C GLY A 344 24.88 -23.08 4.33
N TYR A 345 25.92 -22.43 4.87
CA TYR A 345 26.85 -23.05 5.83
C TYR A 345 26.12 -23.74 7.00
N PHE A 346 25.12 -23.08 7.57
CA PHE A 346 24.36 -23.62 8.71
C PHE A 346 23.18 -24.51 8.31
N THR A 347 22.63 -24.31 7.12
CA THR A 347 21.31 -24.84 6.74
C THR A 347 21.31 -25.86 5.62
N ASP A 348 22.38 -25.95 4.83
CA ASP A 348 22.45 -26.90 3.72
C ASP A 348 22.39 -28.34 4.20
N GLY A 349 21.58 -29.14 3.49
CA GLY A 349 21.33 -30.54 3.80
C GLY A 349 20.23 -30.77 4.84
N ILE A 350 19.59 -29.72 5.35
CA ILE A 350 18.37 -29.88 6.16
C ILE A 350 17.25 -30.42 5.26
N ILE A 351 16.60 -31.48 5.71
CA ILE A 351 15.45 -32.09 5.05
C ILE A 351 14.23 -31.86 5.92
N ALA A 352 13.18 -31.27 5.37
CA ALA A 352 11.95 -30.97 6.09
C ALA A 352 10.75 -31.15 5.16
N PRO A 353 9.61 -31.61 5.65
CA PRO A 353 8.43 -31.64 4.81
C PRO A 353 7.90 -30.22 4.60
N ALA A 354 7.27 -29.95 3.46
CA ALA A 354 6.67 -28.66 3.15
C ALA A 354 5.17 -28.82 2.84
N TYR A 355 4.38 -27.78 3.08
CA TYR A 355 2.96 -27.76 2.66
C TYR A 355 2.78 -27.23 1.24
N PHE A 356 3.78 -26.53 0.72
CA PHE A 356 3.84 -26.04 -0.65
C PHE A 356 5.29 -25.75 -1.04
N MET A 357 5.63 -25.95 -2.31
CA MET A 357 6.96 -25.67 -2.85
C MET A 357 6.83 -24.91 -4.17
N PHE A 358 7.54 -23.78 -4.29
CA PHE A 358 7.45 -22.91 -5.46
C PHE A 358 8.14 -23.51 -6.70
N ASP A 359 9.09 -24.43 -6.53
CA ASP A 359 9.81 -25.05 -7.66
C ASP A 359 9.03 -26.18 -8.35
N ILE A 360 7.90 -26.60 -7.77
CA ILE A 360 6.91 -27.51 -8.39
C ILE A 360 5.59 -26.79 -8.69
N ALA A 361 5.59 -25.46 -8.57
CA ALA A 361 4.44 -24.62 -8.74
C ALA A 361 3.84 -24.77 -10.14
N GLY A 362 2.51 -24.79 -10.17
CA GLY A 362 1.74 -24.61 -11.38
C GLY A 362 1.73 -23.15 -11.83
N ARG A 363 1.19 -22.91 -13.03
CA ARG A 363 0.96 -21.56 -13.56
C ARG A 363 0.26 -20.62 -12.57
N ASP A 364 -0.78 -21.10 -11.88
CA ASP A 364 -1.56 -20.26 -10.95
C ASP A 364 -0.74 -19.75 -9.77
N ALA A 365 0.25 -20.52 -9.32
CA ALA A 365 1.17 -20.09 -8.27
C ALA A 365 2.16 -19.03 -8.79
N ASP A 366 2.70 -19.18 -9.99
CA ASP A 366 3.57 -18.16 -10.61
C ASP A 366 2.81 -16.85 -10.84
N GLU A 367 1.57 -16.94 -11.33
CA GLU A 367 0.74 -15.76 -11.52
C GLU A 367 0.34 -15.13 -10.18
N PHE A 368 0.11 -15.93 -9.12
CA PHE A 368 -0.06 -15.41 -7.78
C PHE A 368 1.17 -14.62 -7.31
N VAL A 369 2.39 -15.17 -7.47
CA VAL A 369 3.63 -14.48 -7.11
C VAL A 369 3.73 -13.14 -7.83
N ASP A 370 3.53 -13.12 -9.16
CA ASP A 370 3.52 -11.91 -9.96
C ASP A 370 2.50 -10.87 -9.45
N ARG A 371 1.24 -11.28 -9.24
CA ARG A 371 0.17 -10.39 -8.81
C ARG A 371 0.44 -9.85 -7.40
N TYR A 372 0.89 -10.71 -6.49
CA TYR A 372 1.16 -10.37 -5.10
C TYR A 372 2.30 -9.38 -4.98
N GLU A 373 3.46 -9.66 -5.58
CA GLU A 373 4.64 -8.79 -5.48
C GLU A 373 4.45 -7.47 -6.25
N LYS A 374 3.71 -7.48 -7.37
CA LYS A 374 3.32 -6.27 -8.10
C LYS A 374 2.36 -5.41 -7.29
N ARG A 375 1.39 -6.03 -6.60
CA ARG A 375 0.40 -5.32 -5.78
C ARG A 375 1.03 -4.76 -4.50
N PHE A 376 1.99 -5.47 -3.92
CA PHE A 376 2.67 -5.11 -2.68
C PHE A 376 4.20 -5.03 -2.85
N PRO A 377 4.73 -4.00 -3.54
CA PRO A 377 6.17 -3.86 -3.75
C PRO A 377 6.95 -3.87 -2.44
N GLY A 378 8.01 -4.69 -2.36
CA GLY A 378 8.83 -4.88 -1.16
C GLY A 378 8.44 -6.07 -0.29
N TYR A 379 7.33 -6.74 -0.57
CA TYR A 379 6.93 -7.99 0.09
C TYR A 379 7.04 -9.16 -0.87
N LYS A 380 7.82 -10.18 -0.50
CA LYS A 380 7.94 -11.41 -1.30
C LYS A 380 6.77 -12.36 -1.04
N ALA A 381 6.36 -13.07 -2.07
CA ALA A 381 5.36 -14.13 -1.94
C ALA A 381 5.94 -15.29 -1.12
N SER A 382 5.35 -15.59 0.04
CA SER A 382 5.76 -16.69 0.90
C SER A 382 4.77 -17.85 0.85
N THR A 383 5.14 -18.99 1.43
CA THR A 383 4.24 -20.14 1.59
C THR A 383 3.03 -19.80 2.47
N GLY A 384 3.18 -18.93 3.46
CA GLY A 384 2.06 -18.43 4.26
C GLY A 384 1.12 -17.52 3.47
N ALA A 385 1.66 -16.74 2.52
CA ALA A 385 0.89 -15.83 1.69
C ALA A 385 0.01 -16.61 0.71
N ILE A 386 0.59 -17.56 -0.04
CA ILE A 386 -0.16 -18.36 -1.02
C ILE A 386 -1.20 -19.27 -0.35
N SER A 387 -0.88 -19.86 0.80
CA SER A 387 -1.83 -20.70 1.55
C SER A 387 -2.99 -19.91 2.14
N THR A 388 -2.75 -18.68 2.59
CA THR A 388 -3.80 -17.75 3.05
C THR A 388 -4.61 -17.22 1.87
N TYR A 389 -3.99 -16.95 0.73
CA TYR A 389 -4.65 -16.57 -0.51
C TYR A 389 -5.64 -17.64 -0.97
N ASP A 390 -5.24 -18.92 -0.91
CA ASP A 390 -6.11 -20.06 -1.21
C ASP A 390 -7.23 -20.24 -0.18
N ALA A 391 -6.95 -20.03 1.12
CA ALA A 391 -7.98 -20.06 2.16
C ALA A 391 -9.05 -18.98 1.92
N ALA A 392 -8.62 -17.77 1.57
CA ALA A 392 -9.51 -16.68 1.19
C ALA A 392 -10.27 -16.97 -0.11
N GLY A 393 -9.61 -17.57 -1.09
CA GLY A 393 -10.23 -17.96 -2.36
C GLY A 393 -11.28 -19.04 -2.21
N LEU A 394 -11.02 -20.03 -1.36
CA LEU A 394 -11.99 -21.06 -0.99
C LEU A 394 -13.20 -20.45 -0.27
N ALA A 395 -12.98 -19.52 0.68
CA ALA A 395 -14.07 -18.80 1.33
C ALA A 395 -14.92 -18.02 0.32
N ILE A 396 -14.30 -17.28 -0.60
CA ILE A 396 -14.98 -16.52 -1.65
C ILE A 396 -15.77 -17.44 -2.57
N ARG A 397 -15.18 -18.56 -3.00
CA ARG A 397 -15.85 -19.55 -3.86
C ARG A 397 -17.05 -20.18 -3.15
N ALA A 398 -16.87 -20.60 -1.90
CA ALA A 398 -17.92 -21.20 -1.09
C ALA A 398 -19.06 -20.21 -0.82
N ILE A 399 -18.75 -18.94 -0.51
CA ILE A 399 -19.76 -17.89 -0.41
C ILE A 399 -20.45 -17.71 -1.77
N GLY A 400 -19.71 -17.64 -2.88
CA GLY A 400 -20.27 -17.48 -4.22
C GLY A 400 -21.33 -18.52 -4.57
N GLU A 401 -21.02 -19.79 -4.32
CA GLU A 401 -21.91 -20.92 -4.61
C GLU A 401 -23.06 -21.05 -3.59
N ALA A 402 -22.81 -20.76 -2.31
CA ALA A 402 -23.78 -20.98 -1.24
C ALA A 402 -24.68 -19.76 -0.92
N TYR A 403 -24.25 -18.55 -1.24
CA TYR A 403 -24.84 -17.30 -0.73
C TYR A 403 -26.29 -17.09 -1.19
N VAL A 404 -26.60 -17.47 -2.43
CA VAL A 404 -27.92 -17.27 -3.05
C VAL A 404 -28.99 -18.18 -2.41
N HIS A 405 -28.59 -19.27 -1.78
CA HIS A 405 -29.49 -20.29 -1.23
C HIS A 405 -29.90 -20.06 0.24
N GLY A 406 -29.28 -19.11 0.95
CA GLY A 406 -29.59 -18.82 2.36
C GLY A 406 -30.43 -17.56 2.55
N LYS A 407 -31.48 -17.63 3.38
CA LYS A 407 -32.36 -16.47 3.66
C LYS A 407 -31.79 -15.55 4.73
N ASN A 408 -31.05 -16.10 5.68
CA ASN A 408 -30.47 -15.38 6.81
C ASN A 408 -28.99 -15.74 7.03
N ARG A 409 -28.33 -15.01 7.93
CA ARG A 409 -26.90 -15.18 8.25
C ARG A 409 -26.54 -16.61 8.68
N ALA A 410 -27.37 -17.24 9.50
CA ALA A 410 -27.12 -18.59 10.01
C ALA A 410 -27.24 -19.65 8.91
N GLU A 411 -28.26 -19.56 8.05
CA GLU A 411 -28.41 -20.44 6.89
C GLU A 411 -27.26 -20.27 5.90
N ARG A 412 -26.84 -19.03 5.59
CA ARG A 412 -25.70 -18.79 4.70
C ARG A 412 -24.41 -19.42 5.25
N ARG A 413 -24.12 -19.23 6.54
CA ARG A 413 -22.95 -19.85 7.20
C ARG A 413 -23.02 -21.39 7.12
N ALA A 414 -24.19 -21.99 7.35
CA ALA A 414 -24.38 -23.44 7.24
C ALA A 414 -24.18 -23.95 5.81
N ASN A 415 -24.72 -23.25 4.80
CA ASN A 415 -24.56 -23.63 3.40
C ASN A 415 -23.09 -23.52 2.94
N ILE A 416 -22.36 -22.50 3.40
CA ILE A 416 -20.92 -22.33 3.13
C ILE A 416 -20.13 -23.51 3.71
N LYS A 417 -20.39 -23.87 4.98
CA LYS A 417 -19.80 -25.05 5.62
C LYS A 417 -20.07 -26.30 4.77
N GLU A 418 -21.32 -26.52 4.36
CA GLU A 418 -21.70 -27.73 3.64
C GLU A 418 -21.07 -27.82 2.24
N TYR A 419 -20.94 -26.69 1.54
CA TYR A 419 -20.17 -26.64 0.30
C TYR A 419 -18.74 -27.10 0.49
N ILE A 420 -18.04 -26.58 1.53
CA ILE A 420 -16.65 -26.95 1.79
C ILE A 420 -16.53 -28.42 2.19
N SER A 421 -17.42 -28.93 3.04
CA SER A 421 -17.48 -30.36 3.39
C SER A 421 -17.73 -31.28 2.19
N GLY A 422 -18.40 -30.77 1.14
CA GLY A 422 -18.67 -31.52 -0.09
C GLY A 422 -17.49 -31.63 -1.06
N LEU A 423 -16.40 -30.89 -0.83
CA LEU A 423 -15.16 -30.96 -1.62
C LEU A 423 -14.35 -32.19 -1.19
N ASN A 424 -14.68 -33.35 -1.76
CA ASN A 424 -14.14 -34.64 -1.37
C ASN A 424 -13.50 -35.34 -2.58
N LYS A 425 -12.34 -35.96 -2.35
CA LYS A 425 -11.59 -36.69 -3.38
C LYS A 425 -12.39 -37.85 -4.00
N ASP A 426 -13.22 -38.53 -3.21
CA ASP A 426 -14.03 -39.66 -3.68
C ASP A 426 -15.18 -39.24 -4.58
N THR A 427 -15.71 -38.03 -4.39
CA THR A 427 -16.76 -37.46 -5.25
C THR A 427 -16.18 -36.79 -6.50
N GLY A 428 -14.87 -36.54 -6.53
CA GLY A 428 -14.21 -35.78 -7.58
C GLY A 428 -14.42 -34.27 -7.50
N ASN A 429 -15.10 -33.77 -6.46
CA ASN A 429 -15.31 -32.35 -6.25
C ASN A 429 -14.11 -31.72 -5.56
N TYR A 430 -13.57 -30.64 -6.15
CA TYR A 430 -12.42 -29.93 -5.61
C TYR A 430 -12.56 -28.41 -5.74
N TYR A 431 -11.76 -27.70 -4.96
CA TYR A 431 -11.44 -26.30 -5.19
C TYR A 431 -10.07 -26.21 -5.83
N GLU A 432 -9.95 -25.55 -6.99
CA GLU A 432 -8.66 -25.26 -7.60
C GLU A 432 -8.15 -23.91 -7.05
N GLY A 433 -7.07 -23.95 -6.27
CA GLY A 433 -6.37 -22.78 -5.76
C GLY A 433 -5.01 -22.58 -6.45
N ALA A 434 -4.28 -21.54 -6.06
CA ALA A 434 -2.92 -21.31 -6.53
C ALA A 434 -1.95 -22.43 -6.10
N MET A 435 -2.23 -23.14 -5.00
CA MET A 435 -1.48 -24.35 -4.61
C MET A 435 -1.97 -25.62 -5.32
N GLY A 436 -2.93 -25.52 -6.25
CA GLY A 436 -3.58 -26.62 -6.96
C GLY A 436 -4.87 -27.12 -6.31
N LYS A 437 -5.32 -28.31 -6.73
CA LYS A 437 -6.56 -28.96 -6.25
C LYS A 437 -6.56 -29.21 -4.74
N VAL A 438 -7.61 -28.73 -4.07
CA VAL A 438 -7.87 -28.90 -2.64
C VAL A 438 -9.10 -29.78 -2.44
N TYR A 439 -8.89 -30.87 -1.70
CA TYR A 439 -9.92 -31.78 -1.19
C TYR A 439 -9.86 -31.79 0.34
N PHE A 440 -10.96 -32.16 0.98
CA PHE A 440 -11.06 -32.30 2.42
C PHE A 440 -11.44 -33.72 2.83
N ASP A 441 -10.88 -34.18 3.95
CA ASP A 441 -11.36 -35.36 4.66
C ASP A 441 -12.61 -35.04 5.52
N GLU A 442 -13.16 -36.05 6.20
CA GLU A 442 -14.35 -35.89 7.06
C GLU A 442 -14.13 -34.92 8.23
N GLU A 443 -12.88 -34.71 8.64
CA GLU A 443 -12.50 -33.81 9.73
C GLU A 443 -12.24 -32.38 9.24
N GLY A 444 -12.16 -32.13 7.93
CA GLY A 444 -11.88 -30.80 7.38
C GLY A 444 -10.38 -30.51 7.16
N ASN A 445 -9.54 -31.54 7.08
CA ASN A 445 -8.13 -31.43 6.73
C ASN A 445 -7.92 -31.49 5.22
N SER A 446 -6.97 -30.71 4.69
CA SER A 446 -6.62 -30.80 3.28
C SER A 446 -5.92 -32.13 2.96
N ILE A 447 -6.47 -32.89 2.01
CA ILE A 447 -5.84 -34.08 1.43
C ILE A 447 -4.99 -33.65 0.24
N ARG A 448 -3.66 -33.61 0.42
CA ARG A 448 -2.68 -33.31 -0.64
C ARG A 448 -1.38 -34.07 -0.42
N GLY A 449 -0.60 -34.22 -1.50
CA GLY A 449 0.76 -34.75 -1.38
C GLY A 449 1.62 -33.82 -0.52
N ILE A 450 2.42 -34.40 0.36
CA ILE A 450 3.41 -33.67 1.18
C ILE A 450 4.75 -33.71 0.44
N PRO A 451 5.16 -32.61 -0.21
CA PRO A 451 6.51 -32.54 -0.75
C PRO A 451 7.55 -32.51 0.38
N ILE A 452 8.68 -33.14 0.13
CA ILE A 452 9.86 -33.07 0.98
C ILE A 452 10.79 -32.01 0.41
N ALA A 453 11.14 -31.03 1.23
CA ALA A 453 12.10 -29.99 0.89
C ALA A 453 13.51 -30.37 1.34
N LEU A 454 14.49 -29.93 0.55
CA LEU A 454 15.91 -29.92 0.82
C LEU A 454 16.38 -28.47 0.81
N ILE A 455 17.06 -28.04 1.86
CA ILE A 455 17.70 -26.73 1.89
C ILE A 455 19.06 -26.83 1.21
N SER A 456 19.29 -25.98 0.20
CA SER A 456 20.56 -25.90 -0.53
C SER A 456 20.83 -24.46 -0.97
N ASN A 457 22.02 -23.95 -0.68
CA ASN A 457 22.46 -22.59 -1.02
C ASN A 457 21.46 -21.52 -0.55
N ARG A 458 20.95 -21.66 0.69
CA ARG A 458 19.88 -20.84 1.30
C ARG A 458 18.51 -20.87 0.60
N GLN A 459 18.32 -21.71 -0.41
CA GLN A 459 17.06 -21.89 -1.10
C GLN A 459 16.37 -23.17 -0.61
N ILE A 460 15.05 -23.14 -0.61
CA ILE A 460 14.22 -24.31 -0.34
C ILE A 460 13.87 -24.93 -1.70
N ILE A 461 14.46 -26.09 -1.99
CA ILE A 461 14.21 -26.84 -3.23
C ILE A 461 13.59 -28.19 -2.92
N SER A 462 12.86 -28.75 -3.87
CA SER A 462 12.27 -30.08 -3.77
C SER A 462 13.40 -31.06 -3.54
N ALA A 463 13.24 -32.02 -2.64
CA ALA A 463 14.22 -33.08 -2.49
C ALA A 463 14.28 -33.92 -3.79
N PRO A 464 15.46 -34.46 -4.16
CA PRO A 464 15.65 -35.16 -5.44
C PRO A 464 14.76 -36.39 -5.63
N ILE A 465 14.29 -36.93 -4.51
CA ILE A 465 13.32 -38.00 -4.45
C ILE A 465 12.11 -37.46 -3.69
N GLN A 466 10.93 -37.67 -4.23
CA GLN A 466 9.66 -37.40 -3.57
C GLN A 466 8.94 -38.73 -3.30
N ILE A 467 8.04 -38.73 -2.33
CA ILE A 467 7.19 -39.89 -2.04
C ILE A 467 5.72 -39.47 -2.08
N ALA A 468 4.87 -40.29 -2.67
CA ALA A 468 3.43 -40.03 -2.73
C ALA A 468 2.65 -41.28 -2.37
N GLU A 469 1.70 -41.16 -1.46
CA GLU A 469 0.82 -42.25 -1.08
C GLU A 469 -0.09 -42.65 -2.24
N ILE A 470 -0.20 -43.96 -2.47
CA ILE A 470 -1.12 -44.56 -3.42
C ILE A 470 -2.47 -44.65 -2.75
N THR A 471 -3.44 -43.95 -3.31
CA THR A 471 -4.79 -43.82 -2.75
C THR A 471 -5.87 -44.37 -3.68
N ASP A 472 -5.51 -44.80 -4.90
CA ASP A 472 -6.47 -45.43 -5.82
C ASP A 472 -6.88 -46.81 -5.26
N PRO A 473 -8.18 -47.03 -4.97
CA PRO A 473 -8.64 -48.29 -4.38
C PRO A 473 -8.37 -49.54 -5.24
N ARG A 474 -8.37 -49.42 -6.59
CA ARG A 474 -8.11 -50.55 -7.49
C ARG A 474 -6.63 -50.91 -7.49
N GLU A 475 -5.76 -49.90 -7.54
CA GLU A 475 -4.32 -50.10 -7.45
C GLU A 475 -3.94 -50.67 -6.09
N LEU A 476 -4.55 -50.16 -5.01
CA LEU A 476 -4.40 -50.69 -3.66
C LEU A 476 -4.85 -52.15 -3.55
N ASP A 477 -6.02 -52.53 -4.08
CA ASP A 477 -6.48 -53.93 -4.07
C ASP A 477 -5.52 -54.84 -4.85
N MET A 478 -5.06 -54.40 -6.02
CA MET A 478 -4.07 -55.13 -6.82
C MET A 478 -2.76 -55.32 -6.05
N LEU A 479 -2.22 -54.27 -5.42
CA LEU A 479 -0.99 -54.32 -4.64
C LEU A 479 -1.16 -55.20 -3.40
N LYS A 480 -2.29 -55.11 -2.69
CA LYS A 480 -2.62 -55.98 -1.55
C LYS A 480 -2.68 -57.45 -1.97
N ARG A 481 -3.27 -57.78 -3.13
CA ARG A 481 -3.27 -59.14 -3.70
C ARG A 481 -1.86 -59.61 -4.05
N LYS A 482 -1.04 -58.79 -4.70
CA LYS A 482 0.36 -59.11 -5.02
C LYS A 482 1.19 -59.40 -3.77
N VAL A 483 0.98 -58.63 -2.70
CA VAL A 483 1.61 -58.88 -1.39
C VAL A 483 1.13 -60.20 -0.80
N ALA A 484 -0.17 -60.50 -0.86
CA ALA A 484 -0.74 -61.75 -0.35
C ALA A 484 -0.23 -62.99 -1.12
N HIS A 485 0.01 -62.86 -2.43
CA HIS A 485 0.55 -63.92 -3.29
C HIS A 485 2.09 -63.98 -3.33
N GLN A 486 2.81 -63.19 -2.51
CA GLN A 486 4.28 -63.10 -2.51
C GLN A 486 4.89 -62.66 -3.85
N GLU A 487 4.11 -62.04 -4.73
CA GLU A 487 4.56 -61.51 -6.03
C GLU A 487 5.21 -60.12 -5.91
N PHE A 488 5.04 -59.47 -4.76
CA PHE A 488 5.61 -58.16 -4.46
C PHE A 488 6.05 -58.09 -2.99
N ASP A 489 7.35 -57.92 -2.77
CA ASP A 489 7.95 -57.83 -1.44
C ASP A 489 7.79 -56.42 -0.82
N GLY A 490 7.65 -55.39 -1.67
CA GLY A 490 7.51 -53.99 -1.29
C GLY A 490 8.77 -53.36 -0.72
N SER A 491 9.95 -53.96 -0.97
CA SER A 491 11.24 -53.53 -0.40
C SER A 491 12.13 -52.74 -1.36
N GLY A 492 11.94 -52.86 -2.67
CA GLY A 492 12.82 -52.22 -3.66
C GLY A 492 12.11 -51.96 -4.99
N GLY A 493 11.99 -50.69 -5.36
CA GLY A 493 11.42 -50.28 -6.64
C GLY A 493 10.77 -48.90 -6.60
N LEU A 494 10.01 -48.59 -7.64
CA LEU A 494 9.22 -47.37 -7.77
C LEU A 494 7.94 -47.37 -6.89
N VAL A 495 7.61 -48.49 -6.25
CA VAL A 495 6.52 -48.65 -5.29
C VAL A 495 7.07 -49.38 -4.07
N PHE A 496 6.72 -48.93 -2.87
CA PHE A 496 7.11 -49.58 -1.62
C PHE A 496 5.91 -49.64 -0.66
N LYS A 497 5.90 -50.66 0.20
CA LYS A 497 4.82 -50.86 1.19
C LYS A 497 5.28 -50.45 2.58
N MET A 498 4.36 -49.89 3.34
CA MET A 498 4.58 -49.43 4.71
C MET A 498 3.37 -49.75 5.57
N ARG A 499 3.61 -49.90 6.87
CA ARG A 499 2.55 -50.11 7.84
C ARG A 499 2.21 -48.75 8.44
N SER A 500 0.97 -48.30 8.28
CA SER A 500 0.45 -47.08 8.90
C SER A 500 -0.65 -47.53 9.87
N GLY A 501 -0.34 -47.46 11.18
CA GLY A 501 -1.19 -48.08 12.21
C GLY A 501 -1.39 -49.58 12.01
N ASP A 502 -2.66 -50.01 11.91
CA ASP A 502 -3.04 -51.40 11.67
C ASP A 502 -3.16 -51.76 10.17
N GLU A 503 -3.07 -50.77 9.27
CA GLU A 503 -3.25 -50.97 7.83
C GLU A 503 -1.93 -50.95 7.04
N LEU A 504 -1.98 -51.56 5.85
CA LEU A 504 -0.88 -51.56 4.89
C LEU A 504 -1.11 -50.47 3.84
N ALA A 505 -0.26 -49.45 3.87
CA ALA A 505 -0.22 -48.35 2.91
C ALA A 505 0.89 -48.58 1.87
N PHE A 506 0.72 -48.00 0.68
CA PHE A 506 1.66 -48.12 -0.44
C PHE A 506 2.04 -46.74 -0.96
N PHE A 507 3.30 -46.58 -1.36
CA PHE A 507 3.84 -45.29 -1.75
C PHE A 507 4.63 -45.41 -3.05
N ASN A 508 4.49 -44.42 -3.91
CA ASN A 508 5.29 -44.21 -5.09
C ASN A 508 6.59 -43.47 -4.74
N ARG A 509 7.72 -43.97 -5.26
CA ARG A 509 8.98 -43.21 -5.31
C ARG A 509 8.98 -42.40 -6.61
N ILE A 510 9.03 -41.08 -6.47
CA ILE A 510 9.01 -40.12 -7.58
C ILE A 510 10.41 -39.52 -7.69
N ASN A 511 11.02 -39.58 -8.87
CA ASN A 511 12.27 -38.86 -9.14
C ASN A 511 11.94 -37.40 -9.49
N ALA A 512 12.49 -36.46 -8.72
CA ALA A 512 12.43 -35.03 -9.04
C ALA A 512 13.63 -34.68 -9.93
N VAL A 513 13.35 -34.28 -11.17
CA VAL A 513 14.35 -33.88 -12.15
C VAL A 513 14.31 -32.36 -12.28
N TYR A 514 15.34 -31.69 -11.77
CA TYR A 514 15.44 -30.23 -11.89
C TYR A 514 15.72 -29.91 -13.34
N SER A 515 14.88 -29.08 -13.93
CA SER A 515 14.91 -28.74 -15.34
C SER A 515 15.01 -27.24 -15.49
N GLY A 516 15.87 -26.81 -16.41
CA GLY A 516 16.01 -25.41 -16.76
C GLY A 516 16.13 -25.23 -18.27
N VAL A 517 15.66 -24.09 -18.74
CA VAL A 517 15.60 -23.73 -20.15
C VAL A 517 16.19 -22.34 -20.30
N ARG A 518 17.11 -22.18 -21.24
CA ARG A 518 17.65 -20.90 -21.66
C ARG A 518 17.45 -20.71 -23.15
N ILE A 519 16.66 -19.72 -23.52
CA ILE A 519 16.44 -19.39 -24.93
C ILE A 519 17.65 -18.63 -25.46
N ASN A 520 18.25 -19.13 -26.54
CA ASN A 520 19.41 -18.50 -27.19
C ASN A 520 18.97 -17.57 -28.31
N GLY A 521 17.96 -17.97 -29.09
CA GLY A 521 17.47 -17.22 -30.24
C GLY A 521 16.14 -17.71 -30.76
N ILE A 522 15.34 -16.78 -31.29
CA ILE A 522 14.08 -17.05 -31.98
C ILE A 522 14.13 -16.39 -33.36
N THR A 523 13.89 -17.17 -34.41
CA THR A 523 13.92 -16.73 -35.80
C THR A 523 12.72 -17.25 -36.60
N ASP A 524 12.52 -16.73 -37.81
CA ASP A 524 11.49 -17.19 -38.77
C ASP A 524 10.06 -17.28 -38.18
N ILE A 525 9.63 -16.24 -37.45
CA ILE A 525 8.28 -16.18 -36.85
C ILE A 525 7.24 -15.99 -37.97
N ASP A 526 6.52 -17.05 -38.30
CA ASP A 526 5.37 -17.03 -39.17
C ASP A 526 4.09 -16.82 -38.34
N ALA A 527 3.61 -15.58 -38.32
CA ALA A 527 2.40 -15.21 -37.60
C ALA A 527 1.11 -15.79 -38.20
N GLY A 528 1.12 -16.21 -39.47
CA GLY A 528 -0.04 -16.80 -40.15
C GLY A 528 -0.20 -18.28 -39.82
N ASN A 529 0.91 -19.03 -39.84
CA ASN A 529 0.92 -20.46 -39.52
C ASN A 529 1.24 -20.77 -38.05
N LEU A 530 1.52 -19.74 -37.23
CA LEU A 530 1.91 -19.87 -35.83
C LEU A 530 3.13 -20.78 -35.65
N THR A 531 4.18 -20.59 -36.47
CA THR A 531 5.42 -21.38 -36.37
C THR A 531 6.65 -20.49 -36.22
N TYR A 532 7.71 -21.00 -35.60
CA TYR A 532 8.98 -20.29 -35.42
C TYR A 532 10.12 -21.30 -35.22
N ASP A 533 11.34 -20.85 -35.53
CA ASP A 533 12.55 -21.60 -35.26
C ASP A 533 13.12 -21.17 -33.89
N LEU A 534 13.49 -22.16 -33.08
CA LEU A 534 13.96 -21.97 -31.71
C LEU A 534 15.35 -22.61 -31.52
N ASP A 535 16.28 -21.85 -30.95
CA ASP A 535 17.56 -22.32 -30.43
C ASP A 535 17.56 -22.13 -28.91
N ALA A 536 17.71 -23.22 -28.15
CA ALA A 536 17.67 -23.18 -26.69
C ALA A 536 18.65 -24.18 -26.06
N HIS A 537 19.17 -23.84 -24.88
CA HIS A 537 19.83 -24.79 -23.99
C HIS A 537 18.83 -25.34 -22.97
N LEU A 538 18.87 -26.66 -22.77
CA LEU A 538 18.13 -27.37 -21.74
C LEU A 538 19.12 -28.06 -20.83
N TRP A 539 18.91 -27.97 -19.53
CA TRP A 539 19.70 -28.76 -18.60
C TRP A 539 18.82 -29.49 -17.60
N PHE A 540 19.35 -30.60 -17.13
CA PHE A 540 18.72 -31.46 -16.14
C PHE A 540 19.69 -31.73 -15.00
N ARG A 541 19.24 -31.55 -13.76
CA ARG A 541 19.89 -32.11 -12.57
C ARG A 541 19.05 -33.22 -11.99
N PHE A 542 19.67 -34.29 -11.52
CA PHE A 542 18.96 -35.48 -11.06
C PHE A 542 19.79 -36.32 -10.08
N ASP A 543 19.12 -37.08 -9.21
CA ASP A 543 19.76 -38.06 -8.31
C ASP A 543 20.27 -39.29 -9.07
N LYS A 544 19.49 -39.78 -10.02
CA LYS A 544 19.87 -40.85 -10.96
C LYS A 544 19.30 -40.50 -12.32
N ASP A 545 20.03 -40.84 -13.38
CA ASP A 545 19.58 -40.60 -14.74
C ASP A 545 18.21 -41.26 -14.93
N PRO A 546 17.15 -40.50 -15.27
CA PRO A 546 15.83 -41.05 -15.53
C PRO A 546 15.72 -41.74 -16.90
N ASN A 547 16.85 -42.11 -17.51
CA ASN A 547 17.01 -42.55 -18.89
C ASN A 547 16.71 -41.42 -19.89
N LEU A 548 17.29 -40.24 -19.68
CA LEU A 548 17.17 -39.13 -20.63
C LEU A 548 17.76 -39.51 -21.99
N ASP A 549 18.90 -40.21 -21.98
CA ASP A 549 19.61 -40.66 -23.16
C ASP A 549 19.26 -42.12 -23.46
N ILE A 550 18.88 -42.41 -24.72
CA ILE A 550 18.64 -43.78 -25.18
C ILE A 550 19.90 -44.27 -25.88
N HIS A 551 20.47 -45.35 -25.36
CA HIS A 551 21.55 -46.07 -26.03
C HIS A 551 20.94 -47.15 -26.93
N GLY A 552 21.13 -47.02 -28.24
CA GLY A 552 20.77 -48.00 -29.25
C GLY A 552 21.63 -49.27 -29.18
N GLU A 553 21.25 -50.28 -29.97
CA GLU A 553 22.05 -51.49 -30.09
C GLU A 553 23.42 -51.17 -30.74
N GLU A 554 24.48 -51.85 -30.29
CA GLU A 554 25.78 -51.79 -30.96
C GLU A 554 25.60 -52.17 -32.43
N ASP A 555 25.95 -51.26 -33.33
CA ASP A 555 26.01 -51.58 -34.74
C ASP A 555 27.10 -52.64 -35.01
N ARG A 556 27.11 -53.20 -36.23
CA ARG A 556 28.09 -54.24 -36.63
C ARG A 556 29.55 -53.74 -36.61
N GLU A 557 29.77 -52.44 -36.38
CA GLU A 557 31.08 -51.78 -36.31
C GLU A 557 31.45 -51.38 -34.86
N GLY A 558 30.63 -51.75 -33.86
CA GLY A 558 30.88 -51.48 -32.44
C GLY A 558 30.56 -50.04 -32.02
N LYS A 559 29.82 -49.28 -32.83
CA LYS A 559 29.29 -47.96 -32.47
C LYS A 559 27.90 -48.11 -31.85
N VAL A 560 27.74 -47.56 -30.66
CA VAL A 560 26.44 -47.39 -30.00
C VAL A 560 25.81 -46.13 -30.58
N ASP A 561 24.67 -46.26 -31.25
CA ASP A 561 23.87 -45.10 -31.67
C ASP A 561 23.20 -44.50 -30.43
N VAL A 562 23.56 -43.28 -30.04
CA VAL A 562 23.02 -42.65 -28.81
C VAL A 562 22.04 -41.55 -29.19
N GLU A 563 20.76 -41.77 -28.90
CA GLU A 563 19.71 -40.77 -29.07
C GLU A 563 19.59 -39.95 -27.77
N TYR A 564 20.21 -38.77 -27.76
CA TYR A 564 20.11 -37.82 -26.65
C TYR A 564 18.69 -37.27 -26.54
N LEU A 565 18.14 -37.23 -25.32
CA LEU A 565 16.75 -36.85 -25.07
C LEU A 565 15.72 -37.73 -25.80
N GLY A 566 16.04 -38.97 -26.19
CA GLY A 566 15.11 -39.85 -26.92
C GLY A 566 13.84 -40.21 -26.12
N ASN A 567 13.90 -40.12 -24.79
CA ASN A 567 12.73 -40.28 -23.90
C ASN A 567 12.04 -38.95 -23.55
N ILE A 568 12.51 -37.82 -24.07
CA ILE A 568 11.80 -36.54 -23.97
C ILE A 568 10.97 -36.33 -25.23
N GLU A 569 9.70 -36.00 -25.03
CA GLU A 569 8.77 -35.65 -26.09
C GLU A 569 8.55 -34.14 -26.08
N PHE A 570 8.92 -33.47 -27.16
CA PHE A 570 8.63 -32.06 -27.41
C PHE A 570 7.27 -31.93 -28.07
N LEU A 571 6.27 -31.49 -27.31
CA LEU A 571 4.85 -31.63 -27.65
C LEU A 571 4.41 -30.70 -28.80
N ASN A 572 5.14 -29.61 -29.02
CA ASN A 572 4.85 -28.60 -30.03
C ASN A 572 5.92 -28.51 -31.11
N ALA A 573 6.78 -29.53 -31.25
CA ALA A 573 7.79 -29.58 -32.29
C ALA A 573 7.20 -29.93 -33.65
N ILE A 574 7.73 -29.33 -34.71
CA ILE A 574 7.35 -29.56 -36.10
C ILE A 574 8.55 -30.17 -36.82
N GLY A 575 8.54 -31.50 -36.94
CA GLY A 575 9.65 -32.27 -37.53
C GLY A 575 10.69 -32.71 -36.51
N GLU A 576 11.86 -33.10 -36.99
CA GLU A 576 12.99 -33.54 -36.15
C GLU A 576 13.67 -32.35 -35.47
N ILE A 577 14.12 -32.56 -34.24
CA ILE A 577 14.87 -31.57 -33.45
C ILE A 577 16.32 -32.00 -33.39
N GLU A 578 17.23 -31.10 -33.74
CA GLU A 578 18.66 -31.31 -33.55
C GLU A 578 18.98 -31.18 -32.06
N VAL A 579 19.47 -32.26 -31.44
CA VAL A 579 19.87 -32.31 -30.03
C VAL A 579 21.37 -32.59 -29.94
N THR A 580 22.12 -31.69 -29.29
CA THR A 580 23.54 -31.88 -29.00
C THR A 580 23.77 -31.92 -27.50
N LYS A 581 24.40 -32.98 -26.98
CA LYS A 581 24.84 -33.04 -25.57
C LYS A 581 26.18 -32.32 -25.41
N GLU A 582 26.19 -31.22 -24.65
CA GLU A 582 27.38 -30.37 -24.48
C GLU A 582 28.20 -30.74 -23.24
N LYS A 583 27.52 -31.08 -22.14
CA LYS A 583 28.16 -31.41 -20.86
C LYS A 583 27.36 -32.46 -20.10
N SER A 584 28.04 -33.38 -19.44
CA SER A 584 27.44 -34.38 -18.55
C SER A 584 28.32 -34.60 -17.34
N GLN A 585 27.70 -34.81 -16.18
CA GLN A 585 28.32 -35.20 -14.94
C GLN A 585 27.40 -36.21 -14.24
N GLU A 586 27.94 -37.33 -13.80
CA GLU A 586 27.18 -38.32 -13.03
C GLU A 586 26.91 -37.82 -11.61
N SER A 587 25.82 -38.32 -11.02
CA SER A 587 25.46 -38.09 -9.63
C SER A 587 26.48 -38.72 -8.68
N GLY A 588 26.77 -38.04 -7.56
CA GLY A 588 27.59 -38.59 -6.48
C GLY A 588 26.83 -39.56 -5.58
N GLU A 589 27.50 -40.03 -4.53
CA GLU A 589 26.94 -40.98 -3.56
C GLU A 589 26.09 -40.31 -2.45
N ARG A 590 26.23 -38.99 -2.25
CA ARG A 590 25.52 -38.25 -1.19
C ARG A 590 24.31 -37.50 -1.75
N MET A 591 23.24 -37.44 -0.93
CA MET A 591 22.07 -36.63 -1.27
C MET A 591 22.46 -35.15 -1.37
N GLY A 592 22.26 -34.56 -2.56
CA GLY A 592 22.70 -33.21 -2.91
C GLY A 592 23.79 -33.18 -4.00
N ASP A 593 24.52 -34.27 -4.19
CA ASP A 593 25.50 -34.44 -5.28
C ASP A 593 24.78 -34.85 -6.57
N LEU A 594 23.92 -33.96 -7.07
CA LEU A 594 23.10 -34.25 -8.24
C LEU A 594 23.95 -34.38 -9.50
N GLY A 595 23.62 -35.36 -10.33
CA GLY A 595 24.10 -35.43 -11.70
C GLY A 595 23.60 -34.22 -12.49
N TYR A 596 24.32 -33.87 -13.54
CA TYR A 596 24.01 -32.72 -14.39
C TYR A 596 24.19 -33.09 -15.85
N SER A 597 23.23 -32.73 -16.70
CA SER A 597 23.38 -32.86 -18.15
C SER A 597 22.90 -31.59 -18.85
N LEU A 598 23.66 -31.09 -19.80
CA LEU A 598 23.38 -29.90 -20.62
C LEU A 598 23.26 -30.32 -22.08
N TYR A 599 22.17 -29.87 -22.69
CA TYR A 599 21.83 -30.12 -24.08
C TYR A 599 21.54 -28.78 -24.78
N ARG A 600 21.88 -28.70 -26.07
CA ARG A 600 21.42 -27.64 -26.95
C ARG A 600 20.43 -28.24 -27.95
N ILE A 601 19.28 -27.60 -28.10
CA ILE A 601 18.25 -27.99 -29.04
C ILE A 601 18.06 -26.92 -30.10
N LYS A 602 17.86 -27.35 -31.35
CA LYS A 602 17.44 -26.50 -32.47
C LYS A 602 16.36 -27.19 -33.27
N GLY A 603 15.27 -26.48 -33.54
CA GLY A 603 14.18 -27.03 -34.33
C GLY A 603 13.09 -26.02 -34.57
N ARG A 604 12.10 -26.43 -35.37
CA ARG A 604 10.90 -25.64 -35.64
C ARG A 604 9.79 -26.04 -34.67
N PHE A 605 9.10 -25.06 -34.12
CA PHE A 605 8.02 -25.25 -33.14
C PHE A 605 6.74 -24.54 -33.59
N GLY A 606 5.61 -25.09 -33.17
CA GLY A 606 4.29 -24.49 -33.30
C GLY A 606 3.91 -23.72 -32.03
N ALA A 607 3.32 -22.54 -32.21
CA ALA A 607 2.65 -21.80 -31.14
C ALA A 607 1.20 -22.25 -31.04
N LEU A 608 0.74 -22.53 -29.82
CA LEU A 608 -0.67 -22.83 -29.57
C LEU A 608 -1.48 -21.55 -29.50
N PHE A 609 -2.59 -21.50 -30.24
CA PHE A 609 -3.56 -20.40 -30.15
C PHE A 609 -4.43 -20.60 -28.91
N ASN A 610 -4.24 -19.79 -27.85
CA ASN A 610 -5.14 -19.78 -26.70
C ASN A 610 -6.00 -18.50 -26.66
N PRO A 611 -7.32 -18.59 -26.93
CA PRO A 611 -8.20 -17.44 -27.01
C PRO A 611 -8.36 -16.64 -25.69
N GLU A 612 -8.07 -17.23 -24.53
CA GLU A 612 -8.24 -16.57 -23.22
C GLU A 612 -7.20 -15.48 -22.91
N PHE A 613 -6.07 -15.43 -23.64
CA PHE A 613 -4.93 -14.58 -23.30
C PHE A 613 -4.65 -13.44 -24.30
N TYR A 614 -5.58 -13.14 -25.21
CA TYR A 614 -5.38 -12.08 -26.21
C TYR A 614 -5.73 -10.68 -25.69
N THR A 615 -4.76 -10.01 -25.07
CA THR A 615 -4.68 -8.55 -25.11
C THR A 615 -4.24 -8.11 -26.52
N HIS A 616 -4.90 -7.10 -27.10
CA HIS A 616 -4.71 -6.65 -28.49
C HIS A 616 -3.21 -6.53 -28.89
N GLY A 617 -2.72 -7.44 -29.74
CA GLY A 617 -1.37 -7.37 -30.35
C GLY A 617 -0.26 -8.24 -29.73
N GLU A 618 -0.59 -9.09 -28.74
CA GLU A 618 0.38 -10.02 -28.13
C GLU A 618 0.21 -11.47 -28.63
N ARG A 619 1.31 -12.21 -28.72
CA ARG A 619 1.37 -13.65 -29.06
C ARG A 619 2.26 -14.37 -28.06
N THR A 620 2.03 -15.66 -27.82
CA THR A 620 2.87 -16.49 -26.95
C THR A 620 3.47 -17.62 -27.77
N LEU A 621 4.80 -17.71 -27.75
CA LEU A 621 5.58 -18.83 -28.28
C LEU A 621 5.89 -19.77 -27.11
N GLU A 622 5.95 -21.09 -27.31
CA GLU A 622 6.05 -22.06 -26.22
C GLU A 622 7.15 -23.10 -26.45
N LEU A 623 7.81 -23.58 -25.41
CA LEU A 623 8.60 -24.81 -25.48
C LEU A 623 8.05 -25.75 -24.43
N ASN A 624 7.37 -26.79 -24.91
CA ASN A 624 6.63 -27.71 -24.06
C ASN A 624 7.25 -29.10 -24.21
N PHE A 625 7.71 -29.69 -23.11
CA PHE A 625 8.25 -31.04 -23.15
C PHE A 625 7.84 -31.85 -21.92
N ARG A 626 7.78 -33.18 -22.12
CA ARG A 626 7.49 -34.15 -21.07
C ARG A 626 8.35 -35.40 -21.26
N HIS A 627 8.37 -36.27 -20.26
CA HIS A 627 8.92 -37.61 -20.43
C HIS A 627 7.92 -38.51 -21.16
N ARG A 628 8.38 -39.26 -22.17
CA ARG A 628 7.57 -40.13 -23.03
C ARG A 628 6.90 -41.28 -22.26
N ASN A 629 7.70 -41.96 -21.41
CA ASN A 629 7.29 -43.21 -20.77
C ASN A 629 7.02 -43.13 -19.25
N LEU A 630 7.55 -42.14 -18.53
CA LEU A 630 7.43 -42.06 -17.07
C LEU A 630 6.29 -41.09 -16.69
N PRO A 631 5.20 -41.59 -16.08
CA PRO A 631 4.11 -40.74 -15.62
C PRO A 631 4.51 -39.95 -14.38
N ARG A 632 3.68 -38.97 -14.01
CA ARG A 632 3.90 -38.04 -12.89
C ARG A 632 4.18 -38.74 -11.57
N GLU A 633 3.58 -39.90 -11.34
CA GLU A 633 3.78 -40.69 -10.13
C GLU A 633 5.16 -41.37 -10.04
N LYS A 634 5.96 -41.31 -11.11
CA LYS A 634 7.33 -41.85 -11.18
C LYS A 634 8.37 -40.76 -11.43
N LEU A 635 8.02 -39.72 -12.16
CA LEU A 635 8.92 -38.60 -12.47
C LEU A 635 8.14 -37.29 -12.46
N ILE A 636 8.71 -36.29 -11.78
CA ILE A 636 8.28 -34.90 -11.89
C ILE A 636 9.44 -34.05 -12.36
N PHE A 637 9.17 -33.13 -13.27
CA PHE A 637 10.06 -32.00 -13.49
C PHE A 637 9.86 -31.00 -12.37
N VAL A 638 10.96 -30.45 -11.88
CA VAL A 638 10.98 -29.32 -10.94
C VAL A 638 11.79 -28.20 -11.57
N GLN A 639 11.49 -26.95 -11.26
CA GLN A 639 12.22 -25.82 -11.82
C GLN A 639 13.59 -25.73 -11.15
N ASP A 640 14.65 -25.60 -11.94
CA ASP A 640 16.00 -25.47 -11.40
C ASP A 640 16.30 -24.05 -10.91
N ILE A 641 15.66 -23.64 -9.82
CA ILE A 641 15.77 -22.28 -9.27
C ILE A 641 17.22 -21.93 -8.87
N LEU A 642 18.02 -22.91 -8.42
CA LEU A 642 19.41 -22.68 -8.00
C LEU A 642 20.28 -22.15 -9.14
N SER A 643 20.17 -22.77 -10.30
CA SER A 643 20.94 -22.36 -11.48
C SER A 643 20.39 -21.08 -12.12
N ILE A 644 19.09 -20.80 -11.99
CA ILE A 644 18.50 -19.56 -12.50
C ILE A 644 19.01 -18.34 -11.69
N TYR A 645 19.18 -18.47 -10.37
CA TYR A 645 19.71 -17.38 -9.52
C TYR A 645 21.20 -17.07 -9.76
N GLU A 646 22.01 -18.00 -10.26
CA GLU A 646 23.40 -17.72 -10.66
C GLU A 646 23.49 -16.72 -11.85
N PHE A 647 22.42 -16.55 -12.62
CA PHE A 647 22.33 -15.57 -13.72
C PHE A 647 21.77 -14.20 -13.27
N GLY A 648 21.37 -14.06 -12.01
CA GLY A 648 20.77 -12.85 -11.43
C GLY A 648 19.27 -12.68 -11.74
N ASP A 649 18.51 -12.06 -10.81
CA ASP A 649 17.07 -11.77 -10.91
C ASP A 649 16.67 -11.00 -12.21
N ASP A 650 17.65 -10.42 -12.92
CA ASP A 650 17.46 -9.58 -14.11
C ASP A 650 17.50 -10.34 -15.45
N TYR A 651 17.91 -11.62 -15.53
CA TYR A 651 18.09 -12.29 -16.85
C TYR A 651 16.81 -12.32 -17.71
N LEU A 652 15.65 -12.57 -17.09
CA LEU A 652 14.35 -12.63 -17.78
C LEU A 652 13.74 -11.23 -18.05
N ASN A 653 14.29 -10.18 -17.44
CA ASN A 653 13.82 -8.79 -17.57
C ASN A 653 14.80 -7.87 -18.30
N ASP A 654 16.03 -8.33 -18.56
CA ASP A 654 17.04 -7.60 -19.29
C ASP A 654 16.61 -7.41 -20.75
N ARG A 655 16.47 -6.14 -21.13
CA ARG A 655 16.05 -5.72 -22.46
C ARG A 655 17.09 -6.06 -23.53
N GLU A 656 18.37 -6.08 -23.18
CA GLU A 656 19.47 -6.41 -24.07
C GLU A 656 19.46 -7.90 -24.40
N ILE A 657 19.25 -8.74 -23.40
CA ILE A 657 19.13 -10.20 -23.57
C ILE A 657 17.90 -10.53 -24.42
N LYS A 658 16.75 -9.87 -24.17
CA LYS A 658 15.55 -10.02 -25.00
C LYS A 658 15.80 -9.65 -26.47
N ARG A 659 16.62 -8.62 -26.74
CA ARG A 659 17.01 -8.22 -28.11
C ARG A 659 17.99 -9.18 -28.77
N GLN A 660 18.86 -9.81 -27.99
CA GLN A 660 19.75 -10.87 -28.48
C GLN A 660 18.94 -12.13 -28.85
N ILE A 661 17.93 -12.47 -28.04
CA ILE A 661 17.05 -13.61 -28.30
C ILE A 661 16.17 -13.35 -29.54
N LEU A 662 15.52 -12.18 -29.62
CA LEU A 662 14.66 -11.80 -30.75
C LEU A 662 15.03 -10.42 -31.26
N ASN A 663 15.55 -10.38 -32.49
CA ASN A 663 15.92 -9.12 -33.13
C ASN A 663 14.67 -8.28 -33.44
N PRO A 664 14.57 -7.03 -32.95
CA PRO A 664 13.43 -6.15 -33.24
C PRO A 664 13.18 -5.89 -34.73
N SER A 665 14.17 -6.11 -35.60
CA SER A 665 14.00 -6.01 -37.06
C SER A 665 12.98 -7.00 -37.63
N THR A 666 12.62 -8.04 -36.88
CA THR A 666 11.56 -9.01 -37.23
C THR A 666 10.14 -8.44 -37.06
N GLY A 667 10.00 -7.23 -36.50
CA GLY A 667 8.70 -6.61 -36.22
C GLY A 667 8.08 -7.00 -34.87
N TRP A 668 8.76 -7.84 -34.09
CA TRP A 668 8.31 -8.36 -32.80
C TRP A 668 9.27 -7.99 -31.66
N GLU A 669 8.74 -7.76 -30.47
CA GLU A 669 9.52 -7.58 -29.23
C GLU A 669 9.10 -8.60 -28.17
N ILE A 670 10.05 -9.15 -27.41
CA ILE A 670 9.75 -10.01 -26.26
C ILE A 670 9.28 -9.13 -25.10
N ARG A 671 8.08 -9.41 -24.60
CA ARG A 671 7.53 -8.80 -23.38
C ARG A 671 8.03 -9.54 -22.14
N LYS A 672 7.79 -10.86 -22.09
CA LYS A 672 8.06 -11.70 -20.91
C LYS A 672 8.46 -13.11 -21.33
N ILE A 673 9.35 -13.74 -20.57
CA ILE A 673 9.63 -15.17 -20.62
C ILE A 673 9.26 -15.74 -19.26
N THR A 674 8.48 -16.82 -19.23
CA THR A 674 8.07 -17.51 -18.00
C THR A 674 8.24 -19.00 -18.14
N HIS A 675 8.74 -19.64 -17.10
CA HIS A 675 8.88 -21.09 -17.03
C HIS A 675 7.96 -21.58 -15.91
N HIS A 676 7.07 -22.52 -16.22
CA HIS A 676 6.14 -23.10 -15.26
C HIS A 676 5.97 -24.59 -15.51
N LEU A 677 5.54 -25.30 -14.49
CA LEU A 677 5.27 -26.73 -14.56
C LEU A 677 3.76 -26.95 -14.58
N ASP A 678 3.32 -28.01 -15.23
CA ASP A 678 1.93 -28.44 -15.10
C ASP A 678 1.78 -29.95 -15.28
N ILE A 679 0.52 -30.38 -15.24
CA ILE A 679 0.11 -31.77 -15.40
C ILE A 679 -0.65 -31.88 -16.71
N MET A 680 -0.19 -32.77 -17.58
CA MET A 680 -0.88 -33.14 -18.81
C MET A 680 -1.50 -34.53 -18.62
N ASP A 681 -2.83 -34.59 -18.65
CA ASP A 681 -3.56 -35.85 -18.66
C ASP A 681 -3.68 -36.35 -20.10
N VAL A 682 -3.16 -37.56 -20.36
CA VAL A 682 -3.15 -38.17 -21.69
C VAL A 682 -4.03 -39.42 -21.70
N PRO A 683 -5.04 -39.51 -22.58
CA PRO A 683 -5.85 -40.71 -22.71
C PRO A 683 -4.98 -41.94 -22.98
N THR A 684 -5.24 -43.01 -22.24
CA THR A 684 -4.56 -44.30 -22.38
C THR A 684 -4.82 -44.92 -23.75
N LEU A 685 -5.97 -44.63 -24.39
CA LEU A 685 -6.44 -45.21 -25.65
C LEU A 685 -6.30 -46.74 -25.74
N GLY A 686 -6.26 -47.43 -24.60
CA GLY A 686 -6.03 -48.87 -24.53
C GLY A 686 -4.57 -49.31 -24.77
N ASP A 687 -3.57 -48.46 -24.53
CA ASP A 687 -2.15 -48.85 -24.57
C ASP A 687 -1.85 -49.90 -23.48
N PRO A 688 -1.46 -51.15 -23.84
CA PRO A 688 -1.04 -52.21 -22.92
C PRO A 688 -0.03 -51.78 -21.85
N LYS A 689 0.85 -50.84 -22.18
CA LYS A 689 1.91 -50.33 -21.28
C LYS A 689 1.37 -49.39 -20.19
N LEU A 690 0.14 -48.88 -20.35
CA LEU A 690 -0.51 -47.93 -19.45
C LEU A 690 -1.74 -48.53 -18.71
N PHE A 691 -2.01 -49.84 -18.86
CA PHE A 691 -3.12 -50.53 -18.16
C PHE A 691 -2.88 -50.65 -16.65
N GLY A 692 -3.94 -50.40 -15.86
CA GLY A 692 -3.94 -50.61 -14.40
C GLY A 692 -4.63 -49.51 -13.60
N LYS A 693 -5.04 -48.39 -14.22
CA LYS A 693 -5.64 -47.23 -13.55
C LYS A 693 -7.14 -47.13 -13.75
N LYS A 694 -7.82 -46.46 -12.80
CA LYS A 694 -9.26 -46.17 -12.84
C LYS A 694 -9.63 -45.08 -13.87
N SER A 695 -8.65 -44.26 -14.23
CA SER A 695 -8.76 -43.14 -15.16
C SER A 695 -8.46 -43.61 -16.58
N ASP A 696 -9.31 -43.22 -17.54
CA ASP A 696 -9.03 -43.39 -18.96
C ASP A 696 -7.81 -42.57 -19.41
N GLU A 697 -7.23 -41.76 -18.52
CA GLU A 697 -6.11 -40.84 -18.73
C GLU A 697 -4.95 -41.08 -17.73
N VAL A 698 -3.72 -40.80 -18.18
CA VAL A 698 -2.48 -40.86 -17.38
C VAL A 698 -1.88 -39.47 -17.28
N ALA A 699 -1.64 -39.02 -16.04
CA ALA A 699 -1.00 -37.75 -15.75
C ALA A 699 0.51 -37.80 -15.99
N PHE A 700 1.03 -36.88 -16.79
CA PHE A 700 2.46 -36.63 -16.99
C PHE A 700 2.87 -35.26 -16.46
N SER A 701 4.07 -35.18 -15.89
CA SER A 701 4.68 -33.89 -15.57
C SER A 701 5.21 -33.26 -16.86
N ARG A 702 4.86 -31.99 -17.07
CA ARG A 702 5.26 -31.23 -18.25
C ARG A 702 5.95 -29.94 -17.81
N HIS A 703 7.03 -29.60 -18.51
CA HIS A 703 7.71 -28.32 -18.40
C HIS A 703 7.27 -27.43 -19.56
N ASN A 704 6.89 -26.19 -19.25
CA ASN A 704 6.45 -25.22 -20.25
C ASN A 704 7.27 -23.92 -20.11
N SER A 705 7.87 -23.49 -21.22
CA SER A 705 8.53 -22.18 -21.32
C SER A 705 7.76 -21.29 -22.27
N ASN A 706 7.10 -20.26 -21.75
CA ASN A 706 6.27 -19.34 -22.53
C ASN A 706 7.05 -18.04 -22.80
N ILE A 707 7.14 -17.64 -24.06
CA ILE A 707 7.73 -16.40 -24.54
C ILE A 707 6.62 -15.52 -25.10
N THR A 708 6.17 -14.55 -24.33
CA THR A 708 5.17 -13.58 -24.77
C THR A 708 5.86 -12.50 -25.59
N ILE A 709 5.49 -12.41 -26.87
CA ILE A 709 5.94 -11.39 -27.81
C ILE A 709 4.80 -10.41 -28.12
N ARG A 710 5.17 -9.20 -28.54
CA ARG A 710 4.23 -8.16 -28.95
C ARG A 710 4.67 -7.57 -30.28
N GLU A 711 3.70 -7.27 -31.14
CA GLU A 711 3.96 -6.55 -32.37
C GLU A 711 4.45 -5.12 -32.06
N ILE A 712 5.57 -4.72 -32.67
CA ILE A 712 6.09 -3.36 -32.54
C ILE A 712 5.15 -2.46 -33.34
N GLY A 713 4.19 -1.84 -32.65
CA GLY A 713 3.25 -0.91 -33.27
C GLY A 713 3.97 0.18 -34.06
N ILE A 714 3.41 0.51 -35.22
CA ILE A 714 3.89 1.55 -36.14
C ILE A 714 4.15 2.85 -35.37
N SER A 715 5.43 3.16 -35.12
CA SER A 715 5.83 4.53 -34.76
C SER A 715 5.68 5.40 -36.01
N MET A 716 5.35 6.69 -35.86
CA MET A 716 5.08 7.62 -36.98
C MET A 716 6.20 7.76 -38.04
N PHE A 717 7.33 7.04 -37.91
CA PHE A 717 8.51 7.16 -38.76
C PHE A 717 8.95 5.82 -39.37
N GLY A 718 8.01 5.02 -39.87
CA GLY A 718 8.26 3.78 -40.63
C GLY A 718 8.98 3.96 -41.98
N PHE A 719 10.13 4.64 -42.03
CA PHE A 719 10.99 4.77 -43.21
C PHE A 719 12.49 4.69 -42.82
N SER A 720 13.28 4.01 -43.66
CA SER A 720 14.70 3.67 -43.45
C SER A 720 15.61 4.89 -43.12
N PRO A 721 16.55 4.78 -42.15
CA PRO A 721 17.26 5.95 -41.57
C PRO A 721 18.26 6.69 -42.48
N SER A 722 18.80 6.09 -43.54
CA SER A 722 20.02 6.65 -44.17
C SER A 722 19.80 7.90 -45.03
N ASN A 723 18.67 8.00 -45.74
CA ASN A 723 18.43 9.10 -46.70
C ASN A 723 17.66 10.28 -46.10
N PHE A 724 16.91 10.07 -45.02
CA PHE A 724 16.08 11.10 -44.39
C PHE A 724 16.91 12.10 -43.54
N LEU A 725 18.06 11.67 -43.03
CA LEU A 725 18.92 12.46 -42.15
C LEU A 725 19.50 13.72 -42.79
N LEU A 726 20.00 13.58 -44.01
CA LEU A 726 20.58 14.70 -44.77
C LEU A 726 19.53 15.79 -45.02
N HIS A 727 18.27 15.40 -45.22
CA HIS A 727 17.18 16.33 -45.50
C HIS A 727 16.72 17.05 -44.22
N LEU A 728 16.65 16.36 -43.08
CA LEU A 728 16.34 16.98 -41.78
C LEU A 728 17.46 17.93 -41.30
N MET A 729 18.73 17.56 -41.48
CA MET A 729 19.85 18.43 -41.14
C MET A 729 19.88 19.68 -42.03
N ALA A 730 19.66 19.52 -43.35
CA ALA A 730 19.58 20.66 -44.26
C ALA A 730 18.41 21.59 -43.94
N LEU A 731 17.25 21.02 -43.59
CA LEU A 731 16.06 21.78 -43.17
C LEU A 731 16.31 22.53 -41.85
N GLY A 732 16.96 21.89 -40.87
CA GLY A 732 17.30 22.54 -39.61
C GLY A 732 18.33 23.66 -39.74
N ILE A 733 19.33 23.50 -40.60
CA ILE A 733 20.27 24.56 -40.94
C ILE A 733 19.55 25.71 -41.66
N LEU A 734 18.66 25.40 -42.61
CA LEU A 734 17.88 26.40 -43.34
C LEU A 734 16.98 27.21 -42.40
N ILE A 735 16.26 26.54 -41.48
CA ILE A 735 15.40 27.20 -40.48
C ILE A 735 16.25 28.03 -39.50
N GLY A 736 17.41 27.53 -39.07
CA GLY A 736 18.34 28.26 -38.22
C GLY A 736 18.89 29.52 -38.90
N VAL A 737 19.24 29.45 -40.19
CA VAL A 737 19.69 30.60 -40.98
C VAL A 737 18.56 31.61 -41.19
N LEU A 738 17.35 31.14 -41.52
CA LEU A 738 16.16 32.00 -41.65
C LEU A 738 15.82 32.68 -40.31
N PHE A 739 15.99 31.97 -39.19
CA PHE A 739 15.82 32.54 -37.85
C PHE A 739 16.88 33.60 -37.54
N ILE A 740 18.16 33.36 -37.82
CA ILE A 740 19.23 34.36 -37.62
C ILE A 740 18.99 35.60 -38.50
N LEU A 741 18.54 35.42 -39.75
CA LEU A 741 18.16 36.51 -40.63
C LEU A 741 16.94 37.29 -40.11
N TYR A 742 15.96 36.57 -39.53
CA TYR A 742 14.81 37.15 -38.84
C TYR A 742 15.23 37.96 -37.59
N LEU A 743 16.15 37.45 -36.75
CA LEU A 743 16.69 38.18 -35.61
C LEU A 743 17.53 39.41 -36.03
N ARG A 744 18.15 39.39 -37.23
CA ARG A 744 18.96 40.51 -37.74
C ARG A 744 18.11 41.67 -38.24
N HIS A 745 16.86 41.44 -38.66
CA HIS A 745 15.89 42.47 -39.07
C HIS A 745 14.94 42.92 -37.94
N TRP A 746 15.19 42.48 -36.70
CA TRP A 746 14.30 42.62 -35.52
C TRP A 746 14.05 44.06 -35.06
N LYS A 747 14.75 45.06 -35.60
CA LYS A 747 14.50 46.47 -35.23
C LYS A 747 13.15 47.00 -35.73
N TYR A 748 12.48 46.32 -36.67
CA TYR A 748 11.27 46.82 -37.35
C TYR A 748 9.96 46.03 -37.13
N LEU A 749 9.97 44.87 -36.47
CA LEU A 749 8.76 44.04 -36.29
C LEU A 749 8.47 43.79 -34.81
N ARG A 750 7.92 44.83 -34.16
CA ARG A 750 7.55 44.83 -32.73
C ARG A 750 6.24 44.06 -32.43
N SER A 751 5.67 43.37 -33.42
CA SER A 751 4.31 42.82 -33.36
C SER A 751 4.17 41.49 -34.11
N ASN A 752 4.86 40.42 -33.70
CA ASN A 752 4.52 39.05 -34.11
C ASN A 752 4.69 38.10 -32.94
N TRP A 753 3.68 38.10 -32.07
CA TRP A 753 3.50 37.28 -30.88
C TRP A 753 3.57 35.75 -31.09
N LEU A 754 3.33 35.24 -32.30
CA LEU A 754 3.27 33.80 -32.58
C LEU A 754 4.60 33.18 -33.03
N SER A 755 5.50 33.94 -33.67
CA SER A 755 6.63 33.35 -34.42
C SER A 755 7.74 32.82 -33.50
N ASN A 756 8.07 33.52 -32.41
CA ASN A 756 9.16 33.11 -31.52
C ASN A 756 8.95 31.73 -30.85
N PRO A 757 7.82 31.44 -30.18
CA PRO A 757 7.65 30.16 -29.50
C PRO A 757 7.57 28.97 -30.46
N ILE A 758 6.95 29.15 -31.64
CA ILE A 758 6.88 28.12 -32.68
C ILE A 758 8.29 27.77 -33.16
N VAL A 759 9.15 28.77 -33.37
CA VAL A 759 10.54 28.52 -33.78
C VAL A 759 11.34 27.81 -32.69
N PHE A 760 11.16 28.15 -31.41
CA PHE A 760 11.82 27.42 -30.31
C PHE A 760 11.40 25.96 -30.24
N VAL A 761 10.11 25.66 -30.43
CA VAL A 761 9.58 24.28 -30.47
C VAL A 761 10.18 23.52 -31.65
N ILE A 762 10.21 24.11 -32.85
CA ILE A 762 10.78 23.48 -34.06
C ILE A 762 12.28 23.22 -33.89
N LEU A 763 13.04 24.19 -33.38
CA LEU A 763 14.49 24.03 -33.14
C LEU A 763 14.78 22.95 -32.10
N LEU A 764 13.95 22.83 -31.06
CA LEU A 764 14.11 21.83 -30.01
C LEU A 764 13.82 20.42 -30.55
N ILE A 765 12.77 20.23 -31.35
CA ILE A 765 12.47 18.96 -32.05
C ILE A 765 13.65 18.57 -32.96
N LEU A 766 14.16 19.51 -33.76
CA LEU A 766 15.25 19.23 -34.69
C LEU A 766 16.56 18.92 -33.97
N ALA A 767 16.85 19.58 -32.84
CA ALA A 767 18.01 19.29 -32.01
C ALA A 767 17.92 17.90 -31.36
N GLU A 768 16.75 17.55 -30.83
CA GLU A 768 16.49 16.23 -30.23
C GLU A 768 16.71 15.10 -31.25
N LEU A 769 16.10 15.21 -32.43
CA LEU A 769 16.27 14.25 -33.53
C LEU A 769 17.72 14.13 -34.00
N SER A 770 18.44 15.26 -34.09
CA SER A 770 19.85 15.27 -34.52
C SER A 770 20.77 14.61 -33.50
N ILE A 771 20.56 14.87 -32.20
CA ILE A 771 21.40 14.31 -31.12
C ILE A 771 21.17 12.80 -30.96
N LEU A 772 19.91 12.35 -30.98
CA LEU A 772 19.56 10.93 -30.87
C LEU A 772 20.13 10.13 -32.04
N ASN A 773 20.09 10.68 -33.25
CA ASN A 773 20.59 9.96 -34.41
C ASN A 773 22.11 10.00 -34.56
N TRP A 774 22.78 11.12 -34.23
CA TRP A 774 24.24 11.20 -34.31
C TRP A 774 24.93 10.18 -33.40
N ASN A 775 24.33 9.87 -32.26
CA ASN A 775 24.92 9.00 -31.26
C ASN A 775 24.37 7.57 -31.28
N ALA A 776 23.52 7.21 -32.27
CA ALA A 776 22.79 5.93 -32.29
C ALA A 776 23.70 4.70 -32.17
N ASP A 777 24.89 4.73 -32.78
CA ASP A 777 25.85 3.61 -32.78
C ASP A 777 26.71 3.54 -31.50
N SER A 778 26.69 4.57 -30.66
CA SER A 778 27.55 4.73 -29.47
C SER A 778 26.77 4.86 -28.15
N MET A 779 25.47 4.54 -28.15
CA MET A 779 24.59 4.74 -27.00
C MET A 779 24.77 3.68 -25.90
N ASN A 780 25.24 4.08 -24.72
CA ASN A 780 25.00 3.38 -23.46
C ASN A 780 23.71 3.91 -22.81
N LEU A 781 22.98 3.06 -22.07
CA LEU A 781 21.79 3.38 -21.26
C LEU A 781 21.94 4.67 -20.43
N SER A 782 23.11 4.91 -19.86
CA SER A 782 23.39 6.13 -19.07
C SER A 782 23.36 7.41 -19.91
N TYR A 783 23.85 7.37 -21.14
CA TYR A 783 23.86 8.52 -22.06
C TYR A 783 22.46 8.80 -22.58
N LEU A 784 21.70 7.75 -22.94
CA LEU A 784 20.30 7.86 -23.34
C LEU A 784 19.44 8.50 -22.24
N ASN A 785 19.57 8.02 -21.00
CA ASN A 785 18.86 8.59 -19.85
C ASN A 785 19.24 10.05 -19.59
N PHE A 786 20.50 10.42 -19.81
CA PHE A 786 20.92 11.82 -19.68
C PHE A 786 20.27 12.71 -20.74
N VAL A 787 20.31 12.29 -22.01
CA VAL A 787 19.76 13.06 -23.13
C VAL A 787 18.25 13.19 -23.03
N THR A 788 17.51 12.12 -22.71
CA THR A 788 16.05 12.15 -22.56
C THR A 788 15.60 13.00 -21.38
N LYS A 789 16.30 12.93 -20.25
CA LYS A 789 16.00 13.79 -19.09
C LYS A 789 16.32 15.26 -19.39
N PHE A 790 17.45 15.52 -20.05
CA PHE A 790 17.85 16.88 -20.41
C PHE A 790 16.87 17.53 -21.40
N THR A 791 16.47 16.81 -22.45
CA THR A 791 15.47 17.26 -23.43
C THR A 791 14.09 17.42 -22.80
N GLY A 792 13.67 16.49 -21.94
CA GLY A 792 12.44 16.60 -21.16
C GLY A 792 12.38 17.87 -20.30
N ILE A 793 13.46 18.23 -19.61
CA ILE A 793 13.54 19.49 -18.84
C ILE A 793 13.35 20.70 -19.77
N LEU A 794 14.01 20.72 -20.93
CA LEU A 794 13.91 21.83 -21.88
C LEU A 794 12.47 21.99 -22.43
N TRP A 795 11.78 20.89 -22.73
CA TRP A 795 10.37 20.90 -23.15
C TRP A 795 9.48 21.59 -22.11
N TRP A 796 9.63 21.24 -20.84
CA TRP A 796 8.89 21.88 -19.75
C TRP A 796 9.23 23.36 -19.62
N ILE A 797 10.51 23.74 -19.75
CA ILE A 797 10.96 25.13 -19.72
C ILE A 797 10.28 25.96 -20.82
N VAL A 798 10.31 25.46 -22.05
CA VAL A 798 9.69 26.13 -23.20
C VAL A 798 8.18 26.28 -22.98
N LEU A 799 7.50 25.23 -22.52
CA LEU A 799 6.07 25.27 -22.22
C LEU A 799 5.72 26.35 -21.19
N GLY A 800 6.45 26.43 -20.07
CA GLY A 800 6.17 27.44 -19.05
C GLY A 800 6.52 28.87 -19.51
N MET A 801 7.53 29.05 -20.36
CA MET A 801 7.78 30.34 -21.01
C MET A 801 6.62 30.75 -21.93
N ILE A 802 6.10 29.82 -22.73
CA ILE A 802 4.95 30.05 -23.63
C ILE A 802 3.72 30.45 -22.81
N LEU A 803 3.38 29.70 -21.76
CA LEU A 803 2.22 29.98 -20.91
C LEU A 803 2.35 31.32 -20.17
N SER A 804 3.54 31.61 -19.63
CA SER A 804 3.83 32.89 -18.95
C SER A 804 3.77 34.08 -19.92
N PHE A 805 4.18 33.90 -21.17
CA PHE A 805 4.04 34.92 -22.21
C PHE A 805 2.59 35.07 -22.68
N ALA A 806 1.88 33.96 -22.87
CA ALA A 806 0.47 33.94 -23.27
C ALA A 806 -0.41 34.70 -22.28
N THR A 807 -0.24 34.48 -20.97
CA THR A 807 -1.01 35.23 -19.94
C THR A 807 -0.75 36.74 -20.01
N LYS A 808 0.47 37.19 -20.30
CA LYS A 808 0.78 38.61 -20.51
C LYS A 808 0.05 39.20 -21.71
N VAL A 809 0.02 38.48 -22.83
CA VAL A 809 -0.52 38.98 -24.10
C VAL A 809 -2.04 38.87 -24.18
N PHE A 810 -2.63 37.75 -23.73
CA PHE A 810 -4.06 37.47 -23.87
C PHE A 810 -4.89 37.91 -22.68
N MET A 811 -4.32 37.88 -21.47
CA MET A 811 -5.07 38.21 -20.26
C MET A 811 -4.76 39.62 -19.80
N PHE A 812 -3.48 39.94 -19.55
CA PHE A 812 -3.12 41.21 -18.91
C PHE A 812 -3.13 42.41 -19.86
N ALA A 813 -2.53 42.32 -21.04
CA ALA A 813 -2.49 43.44 -21.99
C ALA A 813 -3.90 43.91 -22.44
N PRO A 814 -4.86 43.03 -22.78
CA PRO A 814 -6.20 43.47 -23.18
C PRO A 814 -7.01 44.03 -22.02
N LEU A 815 -6.76 43.55 -20.79
CA LEU A 815 -7.38 44.11 -19.59
C LEU A 815 -6.89 45.53 -19.31
N GLU A 816 -5.58 45.77 -19.42
CA GLU A 816 -4.99 47.11 -19.24
C GLU A 816 -5.54 48.10 -20.27
N GLU A 817 -5.72 47.65 -21.51
CA GLU A 817 -6.27 48.46 -22.60
C GLU A 817 -7.77 48.78 -22.39
N LYS A 818 -8.59 47.78 -22.00
CA LYS A 818 -10.02 47.99 -21.74
C LYS A 818 -10.30 48.81 -20.47
N THR A 819 -9.46 48.71 -19.45
CA THR A 819 -9.69 49.34 -18.14
C THR A 819 -8.99 50.70 -17.98
N GLY A 820 -8.04 51.03 -18.86
CA GLY A 820 -7.27 52.28 -18.80
C GLY A 820 -6.37 52.42 -17.56
N ARG A 821 -6.18 51.34 -16.80
CA ARG A 821 -5.38 51.30 -15.56
C ARG A 821 -4.31 50.23 -15.68
N LYS A 822 -3.07 50.57 -15.33
CA LYS A 822 -1.98 49.59 -15.26
C LYS A 822 -2.25 48.58 -14.14
N ILE A 823 -2.13 47.30 -14.45
CA ILE A 823 -2.32 46.23 -13.47
C ILE A 823 -1.13 46.27 -12.50
N PRO A 824 -1.36 46.16 -11.18
CA PRO A 824 -0.28 46.08 -10.20
C PRO A 824 0.69 44.96 -10.56
N THR A 825 1.99 45.27 -10.60
CA THR A 825 3.05 44.34 -11.07
C THR A 825 3.13 43.04 -10.27
N ILE A 826 2.52 42.99 -9.08
CA ILE A 826 2.41 41.77 -8.27
C ILE A 826 1.56 40.69 -8.94
N ILE A 827 0.47 41.03 -9.65
CA ILE A 827 -0.48 40.05 -10.20
C ILE A 827 0.16 39.25 -11.36
N PRO A 828 0.79 39.89 -12.37
CA PRO A 828 1.48 39.14 -13.43
C PRO A 828 2.69 38.34 -12.90
N ARG A 829 3.37 38.83 -11.85
CA ARG A 829 4.49 38.12 -11.23
C ARG A 829 4.04 36.88 -10.47
N MET A 830 2.95 36.94 -9.71
CA MET A 830 2.39 35.78 -9.02
C MET A 830 1.85 34.74 -10.01
N THR A 831 1.26 35.19 -11.13
CA THR A 831 0.80 34.30 -12.20
C THR A 831 1.97 33.56 -12.84
N ALA A 832 3.04 34.29 -13.20
CA ALA A 832 4.26 33.68 -13.73
C ALA A 832 4.90 32.72 -12.71
N PHE A 833 4.99 33.10 -11.43
CA PHE A 833 5.51 32.24 -10.37
C PHE A 833 4.72 30.92 -10.27
N THR A 834 3.39 30.99 -10.32
CA THR A 834 2.51 29.81 -10.28
C THR A 834 2.76 28.90 -11.49
N ILE A 835 2.90 29.46 -12.70
CA ILE A 835 3.20 28.69 -13.92
C ILE A 835 4.56 27.98 -13.80
N TYR A 836 5.59 28.66 -13.31
CA TYR A 836 6.91 28.05 -13.11
C TYR A 836 6.92 27.01 -11.98
N LEU A 837 6.09 27.20 -10.95
CA LEU A 837 5.91 26.20 -9.90
C LEU A 837 5.27 24.92 -10.45
N PHE A 838 4.24 25.02 -11.28
CA PHE A 838 3.65 23.87 -11.97
C PHE A 838 4.61 23.21 -12.96
N MET A 839 5.41 24.00 -13.68
CA MET A 839 6.49 23.48 -14.52
C MET A 839 7.47 22.63 -13.69
N LEU A 840 7.92 23.12 -12.53
CA LEU A 840 8.84 22.39 -11.66
C LEU A 840 8.25 21.04 -11.23
N PHE A 841 6.98 21.02 -10.81
CA PHE A 841 6.29 19.78 -10.47
C PHE A 841 6.13 18.85 -11.67
N GLY A 842 5.86 19.40 -12.86
CA GLY A 842 5.82 18.65 -14.11
C GLY A 842 7.16 17.99 -14.43
N VAL A 843 8.27 18.71 -14.26
CA VAL A 843 9.61 18.16 -14.41
C VAL A 843 9.87 17.03 -13.41
N THR A 844 9.56 17.22 -12.13
CA THR A 844 9.80 16.18 -11.12
C THR A 844 8.93 14.93 -11.35
N ALA A 845 7.67 15.11 -11.75
CA ALA A 845 6.74 14.00 -11.98
C ALA A 845 7.03 13.28 -13.29
N PHE A 846 7.16 13.99 -14.41
CA PHE A 846 7.16 13.40 -15.75
C PHE A 846 8.57 13.17 -16.32
N VAL A 847 9.60 13.88 -15.82
CA VAL A 847 10.98 13.71 -16.31
C VAL A 847 11.81 12.83 -15.36
N PHE A 848 11.63 13.00 -14.06
CA PHE A 848 12.35 12.23 -13.04
C PHE A 848 11.56 11.06 -12.45
N ASP A 849 10.29 10.92 -12.81
CA ASP A 849 9.37 9.87 -12.31
C ASP A 849 9.26 9.83 -10.77
N TYR A 850 9.48 10.97 -10.12
CA TYR A 850 9.36 11.10 -8.67
C TYR A 850 7.90 11.30 -8.28
N LYS A 851 7.45 10.52 -7.30
CA LYS A 851 6.11 10.62 -6.72
C LYS A 851 5.93 11.98 -6.03
N VAL A 852 5.31 12.92 -6.72
CA VAL A 852 4.99 14.26 -6.17
C VAL A 852 3.93 14.18 -5.06
N THR A 853 3.25 13.04 -4.89
CA THR A 853 2.22 12.82 -3.86
C THR A 853 2.74 13.00 -2.43
N SER A 854 3.99 12.65 -2.13
CA SER A 854 4.59 12.86 -0.80
C SER A 854 4.87 14.35 -0.51
N LEU A 855 5.33 15.09 -1.52
CA LEU A 855 5.50 16.55 -1.47
C LEU A 855 4.14 17.26 -1.39
N LEU A 856 3.13 16.76 -2.11
CA LEU A 856 1.78 17.31 -2.07
C LEU A 856 1.14 17.10 -0.69
N ALA A 857 1.28 15.90 -0.11
CA ALA A 857 0.75 15.56 1.21
C ALA A 857 1.32 16.46 2.31
N THR A 858 2.64 16.71 2.29
CA THR A 858 3.29 17.64 3.24
C THR A 858 2.94 19.11 2.95
N SER A 859 2.77 19.49 1.68
CA SER A 859 2.31 20.84 1.32
C SER A 859 0.86 21.13 1.71
N GLY A 860 0.02 20.09 1.86
CA GLY A 860 -1.37 20.22 2.30
C GLY A 860 -1.49 20.84 3.70
N LEU A 861 -0.60 20.44 4.63
CA LEU A 861 -0.53 21.04 5.96
C LEU A 861 -0.14 22.52 5.90
N LEU A 862 0.84 22.88 5.06
CA LEU A 862 1.28 24.25 4.88
C LEU A 862 0.19 25.13 4.23
N ALA A 863 -0.51 24.58 3.22
CA ALA A 863 -1.64 25.23 2.56
C ALA A 863 -2.81 25.45 3.53
N MET A 864 -3.08 24.48 4.42
CA MET A 864 -4.09 24.62 5.48
C MET A 864 -3.72 25.75 6.45
N ILE A 865 -2.47 25.81 6.91
CA ILE A 865 -1.98 26.88 7.81
C ILE A 865 -2.08 28.27 7.14
N LEU A 866 -1.66 28.38 5.88
CA LEU A 866 -1.78 29.62 5.11
C LEU A 866 -3.25 30.00 4.86
N GLY A 867 -4.11 29.03 4.58
CA GLY A 867 -5.55 29.22 4.41
C GLY A 867 -6.20 29.79 5.68
N LEU A 868 -5.88 29.22 6.84
CA LEU A 868 -6.33 29.71 8.14
C LEU A 868 -5.84 31.14 8.42
N ALA A 869 -4.59 31.46 8.05
CA ALA A 869 -4.04 32.81 8.22
C ALA A 869 -4.71 33.87 7.32
N VAL A 870 -5.15 33.49 6.11
CA VAL A 870 -5.79 34.40 5.16
C VAL A 870 -7.31 34.48 5.34
N GLN A 871 -7.94 33.52 6.05
CA GLN A 871 -9.39 33.41 6.23
C GLN A 871 -10.05 34.74 6.66
N SER A 872 -9.47 35.44 7.63
CA SER A 872 -10.00 36.73 8.13
C SER A 872 -9.97 37.85 7.08
N ASN A 873 -8.93 37.89 6.25
CA ASN A 873 -8.81 38.85 5.16
C ASN A 873 -9.84 38.57 4.06
N LEU A 874 -10.07 37.29 3.76
CA LEU A 874 -11.03 36.88 2.75
C LEU A 874 -12.48 37.15 3.18
N SER A 875 -12.81 36.88 4.46
CA SER A 875 -14.12 37.20 5.03
C SER A 875 -14.42 38.71 4.95
N ASN A 876 -13.44 39.57 5.22
CA ASN A 876 -13.60 41.02 5.08
C ASN A 876 -13.88 41.48 3.63
N ILE A 877 -13.31 40.79 2.64
CA ILE A 877 -13.57 41.10 1.21
C ILE A 877 -15.01 40.73 0.84
N PHE A 878 -15.44 39.50 1.14
CA PHE A 878 -16.80 39.05 0.81
C PHE A 878 -17.87 39.84 1.54
N SER A 879 -17.64 40.14 2.82
CA SER A 879 -18.52 41.01 3.61
C SER A 879 -18.56 42.43 3.03
N GLY A 880 -17.43 42.93 2.51
CA GLY A 880 -17.38 44.21 1.81
C GLY A 880 -18.19 44.23 0.52
N ILE A 881 -18.19 43.15 -0.24
CA ILE A 881 -19.02 42.99 -1.45
C ILE A 881 -20.50 42.94 -1.06
N ALA A 882 -20.86 42.15 -0.04
CA ALA A 882 -22.23 42.03 0.45
C ALA A 882 -22.80 43.37 0.97
N LEU A 883 -22.05 44.08 1.83
CA LEU A 883 -22.46 45.39 2.36
C LEU A 883 -22.65 46.44 1.25
N ASN A 884 -21.89 46.37 0.16
CA ASN A 884 -22.07 47.24 -1.00
C ASN A 884 -23.24 46.83 -1.89
N LEU A 885 -23.68 45.57 -1.88
CA LEU A 885 -24.82 45.09 -2.67
C LEU A 885 -26.14 45.34 -1.95
N GLU A 886 -26.20 45.02 -0.65
CA GLU A 886 -27.44 45.08 0.14
C GLU A 886 -27.75 46.48 0.67
N HIS A 887 -26.74 47.35 0.75
CA HIS A 887 -26.85 48.72 1.25
C HIS A 887 -27.68 48.87 2.56
N PRO A 888 -27.40 48.08 3.63
CA PRO A 888 -28.12 48.20 4.90
C PRO A 888 -27.99 49.60 5.53
N PHE A 889 -26.90 50.30 5.20
CA PHE A 889 -26.67 51.71 5.47
C PHE A 889 -25.87 52.33 4.33
N ARG A 890 -26.06 53.64 4.11
CA ARG A 890 -25.40 54.41 3.04
C ARG A 890 -24.38 55.38 3.61
N ILE A 891 -23.43 55.81 2.77
CA ILE A 891 -22.53 56.91 3.13
C ILE A 891 -23.38 58.15 3.46
N GLY A 892 -23.17 58.70 4.65
CA GLY A 892 -23.94 59.82 5.20
C GLY A 892 -25.00 59.42 6.23
N ASP A 893 -25.32 58.13 6.38
CA ASP A 893 -26.25 57.64 7.40
C ASP A 893 -25.58 57.63 8.79
N TRP A 894 -26.34 57.99 9.81
CA TRP A 894 -26.02 57.77 11.22
C TRP A 894 -26.37 56.35 11.63
N VAL A 895 -25.37 55.60 12.07
CA VAL A 895 -25.50 54.19 12.44
C VAL A 895 -24.80 53.90 13.77
N ARG A 896 -25.23 52.83 14.43
CA ARG A 896 -24.50 52.17 15.50
C ARG A 896 -24.35 50.70 15.14
N ILE A 897 -23.11 50.24 15.06
CA ILE A 897 -22.76 48.87 14.66
C ILE A 897 -22.15 48.21 15.88
N ALA A 898 -22.69 47.07 16.32
CA ALA A 898 -22.28 46.41 17.55
C ALA A 898 -22.30 47.37 18.77
N ASP A 899 -21.32 47.24 19.66
CA ASP A 899 -21.17 48.06 20.86
C ASP A 899 -20.35 49.34 20.64
N PHE A 900 -20.00 49.68 19.38
CA PHE A 900 -19.30 50.93 19.07
C PHE A 900 -20.21 52.15 19.23
N ASP A 901 -19.61 53.33 19.43
CA ASP A 901 -20.34 54.59 19.50
C ASP A 901 -21.11 54.90 18.21
N GLU A 902 -22.23 55.62 18.34
CA GLU A 902 -23.00 56.09 17.19
C GLU A 902 -22.15 57.03 16.32
N GLY A 903 -22.22 56.86 15.00
CA GLY A 903 -21.40 57.64 14.08
C GLY A 903 -21.98 57.70 12.67
N LYS A 904 -21.60 58.75 11.93
CA LYS A 904 -21.96 58.96 10.54
C LYS A 904 -21.04 58.16 9.62
N VAL A 905 -21.60 57.32 8.75
CA VAL A 905 -20.83 56.55 7.76
C VAL A 905 -20.13 57.51 6.80
N ILE A 906 -18.81 57.56 6.84
CA ILE A 906 -18.00 58.44 5.97
C ILE A 906 -17.46 57.72 4.74
N ASN A 907 -17.22 56.41 4.84
CA ASN A 907 -16.68 55.61 3.75
C ASN A 907 -16.93 54.12 3.98
N VAL A 908 -17.29 53.39 2.94
CA VAL A 908 -17.31 51.92 2.92
C VAL A 908 -16.26 51.48 1.92
N THR A 909 -15.17 50.91 2.42
CA THR A 909 -14.10 50.35 1.58
C THR A 909 -14.30 48.85 1.37
N TRP A 910 -13.51 48.24 0.49
CA TRP A 910 -13.56 46.79 0.28
C TRP A 910 -13.18 45.95 1.51
N ARG A 911 -12.56 46.54 2.55
CA ARG A 911 -12.18 45.82 3.79
C ARG A 911 -12.79 46.34 5.09
N SER A 912 -13.23 47.60 5.12
CA SER A 912 -13.76 48.22 6.34
C SER A 912 -14.78 49.32 6.07
N VAL A 913 -15.72 49.47 7.00
CA VAL A 913 -16.65 50.60 7.14
C VAL A 913 -16.01 51.61 8.08
N ARG A 914 -15.97 52.88 7.68
CA ARG A 914 -15.50 53.98 8.52
C ARG A 914 -16.68 54.84 8.93
N ILE A 915 -16.87 55.01 10.23
CA ILE A 915 -17.86 55.91 10.83
C ILE A 915 -17.16 57.05 11.55
N ARG A 916 -17.78 58.24 11.57
CA ARG A 916 -17.32 59.41 12.31
C ARG A 916 -18.28 59.69 13.46
N THR A 917 -17.81 59.66 14.70
CA THR A 917 -18.63 59.98 15.88
C THR A 917 -18.92 61.49 15.97
N PRO A 918 -19.90 61.93 16.78
CA PRO A 918 -20.16 63.35 17.04
C PRO A 918 -18.94 64.08 17.63
N ASP A 919 -18.09 63.35 18.36
CA ASP A 919 -16.84 63.86 18.93
C ASP A 919 -15.68 63.88 17.90
N ASN A 920 -16.00 63.68 16.62
CA ASN A 920 -15.09 63.71 15.46
C ASN A 920 -14.01 62.60 15.42
N HIS A 921 -14.23 61.48 16.13
CA HIS A 921 -13.37 60.30 16.00
C HIS A 921 -13.74 59.46 14.79
N ILE A 922 -12.74 58.89 14.09
CA ILE A 922 -12.97 57.94 12.99
C ILE A 922 -12.78 56.52 13.52
N ILE A 923 -13.86 55.75 13.55
CA ILE A 923 -13.84 54.33 13.90
C ILE A 923 -13.84 53.52 12.60
N SER A 924 -12.84 52.67 12.40
CA SER A 924 -12.72 51.80 11.22
C SER A 924 -13.07 50.36 11.60
N ILE A 925 -14.28 49.93 11.25
CA ILE A 925 -14.84 48.63 11.59
C ILE A 925 -14.57 47.67 10.42
N PRO A 926 -13.96 46.49 10.66
CA PRO A 926 -13.80 45.47 9.62
C PRO A 926 -15.15 45.08 9.01
N ASN A 927 -15.21 44.87 7.70
CA ASN A 927 -16.48 44.58 7.02
C ASN A 927 -17.13 43.29 7.53
N SER A 928 -16.35 42.26 7.89
CA SER A 928 -16.90 41.03 8.45
C SER A 928 -17.67 41.29 9.74
N MET A 929 -17.08 42.09 10.63
CA MET A 929 -17.72 42.50 11.88
C MET A 929 -18.96 43.37 11.63
N ALA A 930 -18.90 44.30 10.67
CA ALA A 930 -20.05 45.15 10.34
C ALA A 930 -21.22 44.40 9.68
N ALA A 931 -20.95 43.26 9.04
CA ALA A 931 -21.96 42.40 8.42
C ALA A 931 -22.54 41.37 9.41
N GLU A 932 -21.73 40.85 10.34
CA GLU A 932 -22.14 39.81 11.29
C GLU A 932 -22.85 40.36 12.54
N THR A 933 -22.69 41.66 12.84
CA THR A 933 -23.26 42.28 14.04
C THR A 933 -24.53 43.08 13.73
N VAL A 934 -25.37 43.28 14.74
CA VAL A 934 -26.58 44.11 14.60
C VAL A 934 -26.19 45.57 14.34
N ALA A 935 -26.70 46.13 13.24
CA ALA A 935 -26.52 47.52 12.86
C ALA A 935 -27.84 48.29 13.02
N HIS A 936 -27.87 49.25 13.95
CA HIS A 936 -28.96 50.19 14.08
C HIS A 936 -28.72 51.37 13.14
N ASN A 937 -29.59 51.54 12.14
CA ASN A 937 -29.57 52.73 11.29
C ASN A 937 -30.59 53.75 11.82
N PHE A 938 -30.10 54.88 12.32
CA PHE A 938 -30.94 55.97 12.83
C PHE A 938 -31.42 56.91 11.74
N THR A 939 -30.94 56.72 10.51
CA THR A 939 -31.29 57.59 9.39
C THR A 939 -32.58 57.10 8.75
N PRO A 940 -33.64 57.93 8.72
CA PRO A 940 -34.87 57.56 8.06
C PRO A 940 -34.64 57.50 6.55
N HIS A 941 -34.98 56.37 5.94
CA HIS A 941 -35.13 56.23 4.50
C HIS A 941 -36.62 56.17 4.18
N PRO A 942 -37.14 56.99 3.24
CA PRO A 942 -38.56 56.97 2.92
C PRO A 942 -38.96 55.61 2.32
N GLU A 943 -39.91 54.91 2.97
CA GLU A 943 -40.58 53.77 2.36
C GLU A 943 -41.37 54.26 1.14
N LYS A 944 -40.82 53.99 -0.06
CA LYS A 944 -41.40 54.30 -1.37
C LYS A 944 -41.62 55.80 -1.64
N ALA A 945 -40.56 56.45 -2.13
CA ALA A 945 -40.71 57.67 -2.92
C ALA A 945 -41.51 57.35 -4.20
N THR A 946 -42.83 57.53 -4.17
CA THR A 946 -43.61 57.71 -5.39
C THR A 946 -43.03 58.90 -6.14
N LYS A 947 -42.58 58.63 -7.37
CA LYS A 947 -41.96 59.57 -8.31
C LYS A 947 -42.69 60.92 -8.33
N LYS A 948 -42.12 61.93 -7.68
CA LYS A 948 -41.97 63.32 -8.13
C LYS A 948 -41.35 64.15 -7.01
N GLY A 949 -40.12 64.63 -7.23
CA GLY A 949 -39.41 65.55 -6.34
C GLY A 949 -38.42 64.82 -5.43
N ALA A 950 -37.15 64.81 -5.83
CA ALA A 950 -36.05 64.49 -4.93
C ALA A 950 -36.01 65.56 -3.82
N GLY A 951 -36.61 65.26 -2.67
CA GLY A 951 -36.43 66.04 -1.45
C GLY A 951 -34.94 66.08 -1.11
N ARG A 952 -34.44 67.29 -0.83
CA ARG A 952 -33.06 67.51 -0.37
C ARG A 952 -32.76 66.63 0.85
N ILE A 953 -31.48 66.35 1.07
CA ILE A 953 -30.96 65.75 2.32
C ILE A 953 -31.43 66.53 3.57
N ASP A 954 -31.86 67.78 3.40
CA ASP A 954 -32.27 68.75 4.42
C ASP A 954 -33.65 68.50 5.06
N ASP A 955 -34.44 67.52 4.60
CA ASP A 955 -35.77 67.19 5.13
C ASP A 955 -35.82 65.92 6.01
N LYS A 956 -34.67 65.33 6.35
CA LYS A 956 -34.62 64.16 7.24
C LYS A 956 -35.02 64.56 8.67
N LYS A 957 -36.06 63.91 9.19
CA LYS A 957 -36.55 64.10 10.56
C LYS A 957 -36.11 62.92 11.42
N PHE A 958 -35.24 63.16 12.39
CA PHE A 958 -34.75 62.12 13.30
C PHE A 958 -35.59 62.11 14.58
N ILE A 959 -35.79 60.94 15.19
CA ILE A 959 -36.58 60.84 16.42
C ILE A 959 -35.65 60.96 17.63
N LEU A 960 -35.95 61.90 18.52
CA LEU A 960 -35.34 62.06 19.83
C LEU A 960 -36.37 61.68 20.90
N GLY A 961 -36.15 60.54 21.55
CA GLY A 961 -36.95 60.07 22.68
C GLY A 961 -36.30 60.41 24.02
N LEU A 962 -37.13 60.80 24.98
CA LEU A 962 -36.77 61.08 26.37
C LEU A 962 -37.81 60.43 27.28
N THR A 963 -37.36 59.82 28.38
CA THR A 963 -38.26 59.34 29.43
C THR A 963 -38.24 60.34 30.57
N ILE A 964 -39.38 60.95 30.83
CA ILE A 964 -39.60 61.92 31.90
C ILE A 964 -40.37 61.23 33.02
N GLN A 965 -40.01 61.55 34.26
CA GLN A 965 -40.71 61.05 35.43
C GLN A 965 -41.44 62.20 36.12
N ALA A 966 -42.65 61.96 36.61
CA ALA A 966 -43.44 62.94 37.34
C ALA A 966 -44.05 62.30 38.59
N HIS A 967 -44.56 63.12 39.51
CA HIS A 967 -45.28 62.62 40.67
C HIS A 967 -46.48 61.73 40.25
N PRO A 968 -46.66 60.55 40.88
CA PRO A 968 -47.72 59.61 40.51
C PRO A 968 -49.13 60.10 40.86
N GLU A 969 -49.23 61.08 41.77
CA GLU A 969 -50.50 61.67 42.24
C GLU A 969 -51.08 62.70 41.26
N GLU A 970 -50.29 63.13 40.27
CA GLU A 970 -50.71 64.09 39.26
C GLU A 970 -51.51 63.43 38.14
N GLU A 971 -52.59 64.09 37.69
CA GLU A 971 -53.45 63.54 36.64
C GLU A 971 -52.66 63.43 35.31
N PRO A 972 -52.61 62.26 34.65
CA PRO A 972 -51.81 62.09 33.44
C PRO A 972 -52.17 63.02 32.28
N ALA A 973 -53.44 63.44 32.19
CA ALA A 973 -53.88 64.43 31.21
C ALA A 973 -53.25 65.80 31.45
N ARG A 974 -53.10 66.22 32.71
CA ARG A 974 -52.48 67.49 33.12
C ARG A 974 -50.99 67.50 32.79
N ILE A 975 -50.26 66.45 33.17
CA ILE A 975 -48.82 66.32 32.88
C ILE A 975 -48.55 66.23 31.38
N LYS A 976 -49.37 65.49 30.64
CA LYS A 976 -49.27 65.42 29.17
C LYS A 976 -49.47 66.78 28.52
N GLY A 977 -50.48 67.54 28.95
CA GLY A 977 -50.74 68.90 28.45
C GLY A 977 -49.57 69.85 28.74
N LEU A 978 -49.00 69.78 29.95
CA LEU A 978 -47.85 70.58 30.35
C LEU A 978 -46.60 70.23 29.53
N LEU A 979 -46.33 68.94 29.32
CA LEU A 979 -45.23 68.49 28.45
C LEU A 979 -45.42 68.92 26.99
N GLU A 980 -46.65 68.91 26.46
CA GLU A 980 -46.94 69.43 25.10
C GLU A 980 -46.61 70.93 25.00
N GLU A 981 -46.97 71.71 26.03
CA GLU A 981 -46.67 73.14 26.09
C GLU A 981 -45.17 73.42 26.21
N ILE A 982 -44.47 72.70 27.09
CA ILE A 982 -43.02 72.82 27.30
C ILE A 982 -42.29 72.51 25.99
N VAL A 983 -42.60 71.39 25.34
CA VAL A 983 -42.00 71.01 24.07
C VAL A 983 -42.26 72.09 23.02
N GLY A 984 -43.47 72.65 22.98
CA GLY A 984 -43.84 73.76 22.10
C GLY A 984 -43.07 75.06 22.37
N LYS A 985 -42.75 75.36 23.63
CA LYS A 985 -41.93 76.51 24.02
C LYS A 985 -40.46 76.29 23.67
N VAL A 986 -39.89 75.15 24.05
CA VAL A 986 -38.48 74.83 23.77
C VAL A 986 -38.23 74.74 22.27
N ALA A 987 -39.16 74.19 21.47
CA ALA A 987 -39.00 74.15 20.01
C ALA A 987 -39.06 75.54 19.33
N ARG A 988 -39.66 76.55 19.97
CA ARG A 988 -39.61 77.94 19.47
C ARG A 988 -38.25 78.60 19.72
N GLU A 989 -37.56 78.19 20.78
CA GLU A 989 -36.22 78.67 21.14
C GLU A 989 -35.12 77.89 20.39
N ASP A 990 -35.23 76.56 20.36
CA ASP A 990 -34.36 75.64 19.63
C ASP A 990 -35.02 75.21 18.32
N ARG A 991 -34.73 75.97 17.25
CA ARG A 991 -35.24 75.71 15.89
C ARG A 991 -34.83 74.35 15.30
N GLY A 992 -33.95 73.59 15.98
CA GLY A 992 -33.60 72.23 15.57
C GLY A 992 -34.60 71.16 16.01
N ILE A 993 -35.47 71.47 16.98
CA ILE A 993 -36.59 70.61 17.41
C ILE A 993 -37.82 70.94 16.56
N LEU A 994 -38.38 69.94 15.89
CA LEU A 994 -39.47 70.05 14.95
C LEU A 994 -40.79 69.71 15.62
N LEU A 995 -41.78 70.58 15.43
CA LEU A 995 -43.16 70.37 15.89
C LEU A 995 -44.01 69.58 14.88
N GLU A 996 -43.48 69.33 13.68
CA GLU A 996 -44.09 68.48 12.66
C GLU A 996 -43.16 67.32 12.26
N PRO A 997 -43.55 66.05 12.40
CA PRO A 997 -44.84 65.57 12.93
C PRO A 997 -45.04 65.96 14.41
N LYS A 998 -46.31 66.01 14.84
CA LYS A 998 -46.66 66.43 16.22
C LYS A 998 -45.85 65.59 17.23
N PRO A 999 -45.22 66.22 18.24
CA PRO A 999 -44.57 65.51 19.33
C PRO A 999 -45.48 64.45 19.94
N VAL A 1000 -44.93 63.28 20.18
CA VAL A 1000 -45.66 62.15 20.75
C VAL A 1000 -45.31 62.06 22.22
N ILE A 1001 -46.29 62.31 23.08
CA ILE A 1001 -46.15 62.17 24.53
C ILE A 1001 -47.06 61.03 24.98
N ARG A 1002 -46.45 59.97 25.52
CA ARG A 1002 -47.14 58.77 26.00
C ARG A 1002 -46.91 58.58 27.48
N PHE A 1003 -47.98 58.28 28.20
CA PHE A 1003 -47.87 57.78 29.57
C PHE A 1003 -47.55 56.28 29.50
N LEU A 1004 -46.42 55.89 30.07
CA LEU A 1004 -45.93 54.51 30.09
C LEU A 1004 -46.46 53.71 31.30
N GLY A 1005 -47.07 54.39 32.27
CA GLY A 1005 -47.54 53.80 33.52
C GLY A 1005 -46.79 54.35 34.74
N ILE A 1006 -47.12 53.79 35.91
CA ILE A 1006 -46.42 54.08 37.16
C ILE A 1006 -45.44 52.95 37.42
N GLY A 1007 -44.15 53.27 37.48
CA GLY A 1007 -43.06 52.33 37.69
C GLY A 1007 -42.34 52.59 39.01
N GLU A 1008 -41.69 51.55 39.54
CA GLU A 1008 -40.82 51.67 40.71
C GLU A 1008 -39.54 52.43 40.33
N HIS A 1009 -39.17 53.43 41.13
CA HIS A 1009 -38.00 54.26 40.89
C HIS A 1009 -36.76 53.67 41.57
N SER A 1010 -35.59 53.78 40.92
CA SER A 1010 -34.31 53.26 41.41
C SER A 1010 -33.84 53.90 42.72
N ALA A 1011 -34.33 55.10 43.06
CA ALA A 1011 -34.08 55.76 44.34
C ALA A 1011 -35.17 55.49 45.42
N GLY A 1012 -36.12 54.59 45.14
CA GLY A 1012 -37.26 54.25 46.00
C GLY A 1012 -38.51 55.09 45.71
N GLY A 1013 -39.70 54.46 45.82
CA GLY A 1013 -41.00 55.08 45.52
C GLY A 1013 -41.53 54.75 44.11
N TYR A 1014 -42.72 55.27 43.81
CA TYR A 1014 -43.38 55.10 42.51
C TYR A 1014 -43.37 56.41 41.73
N ALA A 1015 -43.02 56.37 40.45
CA ALA A 1015 -43.02 57.53 39.57
C ALA A 1015 -43.87 57.27 38.32
N ALA A 1016 -44.67 58.25 37.92
CA ALA A 1016 -45.37 58.24 36.64
C ALA A 1016 -44.37 58.48 35.51
N GLN A 1017 -44.21 57.52 34.60
CA GLN A 1017 -43.25 57.59 33.50
C GLN A 1017 -43.94 58.07 32.22
N TYR A 1018 -43.32 59.03 31.55
CA TYR A 1018 -43.78 59.60 30.29
C TYR A 1018 -42.68 59.50 29.23
N GLU A 1019 -43.00 58.95 28.07
CA GLU A 1019 -42.13 58.99 26.89
C GLU A 1019 -42.46 60.24 26.07
N VAL A 1020 -41.48 61.13 25.92
CA VAL A 1020 -41.53 62.33 25.07
C VAL A 1020 -40.69 62.05 23.84
N MET A 1021 -41.34 61.94 22.68
CA MET A 1021 -40.67 61.81 21.39
C MET A 1021 -40.89 63.06 20.55
N VAL A 1022 -39.79 63.71 20.19
CA VAL A 1022 -39.76 64.86 19.29
C VAL A 1022 -38.96 64.55 18.04
N SER A 1023 -39.28 65.21 16.94
CA SER A 1023 -38.44 65.15 15.73
C SER A 1023 -37.34 66.21 15.80
N ILE A 1024 -36.14 65.91 15.34
CA ILE A 1024 -35.03 66.86 15.22
C ILE A 1024 -34.50 66.91 13.79
N LYS A 1025 -33.97 68.07 13.38
CA LYS A 1025 -33.45 68.30 12.03
C LYS A 1025 -32.05 67.76 11.81
N ASP A 1026 -31.20 67.80 12.83
CA ASP A 1026 -29.79 67.41 12.74
C ASP A 1026 -29.42 66.42 13.84
N TYR A 1027 -29.10 65.18 13.44
CA TYR A 1027 -28.70 64.13 14.36
C TYR A 1027 -27.33 64.40 15.01
N GLU A 1028 -26.44 65.16 14.36
CA GLU A 1028 -25.12 65.49 14.91
C GLU A 1028 -25.26 66.33 16.20
N LYS A 1029 -26.30 67.17 16.26
CA LYS A 1029 -26.65 68.02 17.39
C LYS A 1029 -27.64 67.37 18.36
N LYS A 1030 -27.91 66.07 18.23
CA LYS A 1030 -28.84 65.33 19.09
C LYS A 1030 -28.60 65.56 20.58
N LYS A 1031 -27.33 65.51 21.03
CA LYS A 1031 -26.97 65.75 22.44
C LYS A 1031 -27.37 67.17 22.90
N LEU A 1032 -27.17 68.18 22.05
CA LEU A 1032 -27.52 69.57 22.33
C LEU A 1032 -29.05 69.77 22.41
N HIS A 1033 -29.79 69.25 21.43
CA HIS A 1033 -31.26 69.33 21.43
C HIS A 1033 -31.87 68.58 22.63
N ARG A 1034 -31.27 67.45 23.00
CA ARG A 1034 -31.65 66.68 24.18
C ARG A 1034 -31.43 67.46 25.47
N ASP A 1035 -30.29 68.15 25.60
CA ASP A 1035 -29.98 68.98 26.76
C ASP A 1035 -30.94 70.17 26.90
N ASN A 1036 -31.21 70.89 25.80
CA ASN A 1036 -32.17 71.99 25.79
C ASN A 1036 -33.58 71.55 26.17
N LEU A 1037 -34.02 70.40 25.67
CA LEU A 1037 -35.33 69.82 25.99
C LEU A 1037 -35.41 69.37 27.44
N TRP A 1038 -34.35 68.71 27.94
CA TRP A 1038 -34.25 68.35 29.35
C TRP A 1038 -34.29 69.56 30.28
N ARG A 1039 -33.49 70.60 29.98
CA ARG A 1039 -33.46 71.83 30.79
C ARG A 1039 -34.84 72.50 30.82
N GLY A 1040 -35.49 72.64 29.68
CA GLY A 1040 -36.83 73.26 29.62
C GLY A 1040 -37.91 72.44 30.34
N ILE A 1041 -37.83 71.11 30.28
CA ILE A 1041 -38.71 70.21 31.04
C ILE A 1041 -38.43 70.32 32.54
N TRP A 1042 -37.16 70.31 32.94
CA TRP A 1042 -36.76 70.42 34.34
C TRP A 1042 -37.21 71.74 34.95
N GLU A 1043 -36.92 72.88 34.30
CA GLU A 1043 -37.30 74.21 34.79
C GLU A 1043 -38.82 74.32 35.00
N GLN A 1044 -39.61 73.95 33.99
CA GLN A 1044 -41.07 74.18 34.02
C GLN A 1044 -41.84 73.14 34.84
N LEU A 1045 -41.43 71.87 34.84
CA LEU A 1045 -42.06 70.88 35.72
C LEU A 1045 -41.70 71.11 37.19
N ASN A 1046 -40.50 71.62 37.47
CA ASN A 1046 -40.07 71.97 38.83
C ASN A 1046 -40.82 73.22 39.34
N GLU A 1047 -40.97 74.26 38.51
CA GLU A 1047 -41.79 75.43 38.82
C GLU A 1047 -43.27 75.06 39.05
N ALA A 1048 -43.79 74.06 38.32
CA ALA A 1048 -45.14 73.55 38.49
C ALA A 1048 -45.31 72.58 39.68
N GLY A 1049 -44.24 72.25 40.41
CA GLY A 1049 -44.27 71.29 41.53
C GLY A 1049 -44.59 69.84 41.14
N CYS A 1050 -44.54 69.54 39.84
CA CYS A 1050 -44.95 68.24 39.27
C CYS A 1050 -43.77 67.28 39.08
N LEU A 1051 -42.54 67.80 39.18
CA LEU A 1051 -41.30 67.04 39.04
C LEU A 1051 -41.07 66.18 40.29
N HIS A 1052 -40.85 64.88 40.12
CA HIS A 1052 -40.61 63.99 41.27
C HIS A 1052 -39.28 64.32 41.97
N SER A 1053 -39.23 64.24 43.30
CA SER A 1053 -38.04 64.61 44.11
C SER A 1053 -36.81 63.73 43.88
N ALA A 1054 -36.95 62.59 43.20
CA ALA A 1054 -35.87 61.67 42.86
C ALA A 1054 -35.18 62.00 41.53
N PHE A 1055 -35.07 63.28 41.17
CA PHE A 1055 -34.48 63.77 39.91
C PHE A 1055 -32.93 63.83 39.91
N ALA A 1056 -32.29 62.80 40.46
CA ALA A 1056 -30.84 62.63 40.38
C ALA A 1056 -30.51 61.15 40.11
N GLY A 1057 -30.38 60.81 38.84
CA GLY A 1057 -29.97 59.49 38.35
C GLY A 1057 -29.70 59.51 36.85
#